data_AF-A0A8J7E582-F1
#
_entry.id   AF-A0A8J7E582-F1
#
_cell.length_a   1.000
_cell.length_b   1.000
_cell.length_c   1.000
_cell.angle_alpha   90.00
_cell.angle_beta   90.00
_cell.angle_gamma   90.00
#
_symmetry.space_group_name_H-M   'P 1'
#
loop_
_entity.id
_entity.type
_entity.pdbx_description
1 polymer ?
#
loop_
_entity_poly.entity_id
_entity_poly.type
_entity_poly.pdbx_seq_one_letter_code
_entity_poly.pdbx_strand_id
1 'polypeptide(L)'
;MLDRFWEVLGYVFALNGEAFRIATTVPAGQGLAMLVVLLAGLSQGIGQGIVLFVNQVKPARFVFSLLINAVLFACGFLALVLSTWLVTLAPWSKSLPLGQLVTVLGLAYAPLLFSFLGAMPYLGVPILNLLSVWNLLAMVVGLGAIANLDISNAFGYVAFGWILLQVLQNTIGRPIASLGKRIANRAAGVDLVTSRSDLADSFQASLAQTPSRWKEEFTQSIDALNRGNVMAAMAGEPTAIAIAGAGGTVAAVSVGASPKAERLGSGLKTGLGLLAMVVLTLVVLVLLRPLREWWFGWLNGLPTLVRLVLNLVWISLVALVVAGLLAPLETLGWWAGWYDDDVNTTLNAGELAEPVADTNQISRYVVYLDGIGISSFEYLPDIEEFLDTLAPTLPEDVALIRGIMPYSVMNAPLDEDRPLAFLWRYADKLRFANPMSVLGLLVNIRNILIVGVSADKRYGPLYNQGIAQVVFNGLVKNGYQVGSGTPVTFIGYSGGGQMSCANAPYLKRALGAPIDVISLGGVISANINILKLEHLYHLVGEKDVVEKLGPKIFPGRWQLFPLSYWNRAKRRGKISFISMGPVGHQVPGGILDPKLILPDGRSSLQQTLDTINAILRGEMLETGLERGSQTNNYDAFSATPLVQYQSYPLDRQPDPSLYRPIGDWIGRLILPAKAERFGGAFYEIHHAPAEHWGLVGQVVKLCWSDHPFTQKLVQAVTHDVHFSADAEYASRFGGVINPVRLNHWLRVDPLESLAGSLPGDDMIVVVENPEVVLGTAGATLLIDAQPMEVTGRYYGLVQFVGPTVEDQWRVRHFNRVTRTFDGPEEIVSLPAPQEMGVYGSEPSTSQDLEESPYNESGWYVYGAQNVSGLFKVQSLGPRALFRLQPERVVFGGAKASYRYIRQGAWAEVVAQKGKVNSVLCTARDNGRPEAIAEAIDEWQVGDRALILHTYGGIGGHKKEPAAFSPIFFGHFAYGRAEVVHDPLADERRFEIRYYQVYAHNIDGLIAGTLHWSRYQGDRQRGWLGTRPTCDILVKLDLFNRAYHFKNEVRSPLTRMEAHLQAMTARYRIGDGTGGTFVGPSNNCSQDSNQALFASLQGMTHSLDRHADALKAWSEQHPDQANALRQLEAFGQDLISTLQPLGSSRPDWEKNEFNLGSSIEDEPIRNLIMGLGSWRTVLPRKASDVVVHKFLKYGASAWVLRTSQVGGHDPDIEPIAPMTF
;
A
#
# COMPACT_ATOMS: atom_id res chain seq x y z
N MET A 1 -10.92 17.53 -59.51
CA MET A 1 -11.27 16.30 -58.75
C MET A 1 -10.91 16.45 -57.27
N LEU A 2 -9.72 16.94 -56.92
CA LEU A 2 -9.35 17.28 -55.53
C LEU A 2 -10.17 18.43 -54.92
N ASP A 3 -10.72 19.35 -55.72
CA ASP A 3 -11.42 20.53 -55.19
C ASP A 3 -12.76 20.22 -54.49
N ARG A 4 -13.43 19.11 -54.83
CA ARG A 4 -14.67 18.64 -54.16
C ARG A 4 -14.46 17.47 -53.19
N PHE A 5 -13.22 17.02 -53.05
CA PHE A 5 -12.87 15.90 -52.15
C PHE A 5 -13.24 16.20 -50.70
N TRP A 6 -12.92 17.42 -50.25
CA TRP A 6 -13.21 17.87 -48.90
C TRP A 6 -14.70 18.08 -48.63
N GLU A 7 -15.46 18.50 -49.64
CA GLU A 7 -16.92 18.59 -49.56
C GLU A 7 -17.54 17.21 -49.35
N VAL A 8 -17.16 16.21 -50.15
CA VAL A 8 -17.64 14.82 -50.02
C VAL A 8 -17.28 14.22 -48.66
N LEU A 9 -16.05 14.43 -48.17
CA LEU A 9 -15.64 14.00 -46.83
C LEU A 9 -16.42 14.72 -45.72
N GLY A 10 -16.74 16.01 -45.89
CA GLY A 10 -17.58 16.77 -44.96
C GLY A 10 -18.99 16.20 -44.84
N TYR A 11 -19.62 15.85 -45.97
CA TYR A 11 -20.94 15.21 -45.95
C TYR A 11 -20.92 13.78 -45.39
N VAL A 12 -19.84 13.02 -45.61
CA VAL A 12 -19.61 11.71 -44.99
C VAL A 12 -19.45 11.85 -43.47
N PHE A 13 -18.69 12.85 -43.01
CA PHE A 13 -18.54 13.17 -41.58
C PHE A 13 -19.86 13.61 -40.93
N ALA A 14 -20.72 14.31 -41.67
CA ALA A 14 -22.07 14.69 -41.25
C ALA A 14 -23.09 13.53 -41.28
N LEU A 15 -22.65 12.29 -41.55
CA LEU A 15 -23.50 11.11 -41.65
C LEU A 15 -24.64 11.30 -42.67
N ASN A 16 -24.37 11.98 -43.79
CA ASN A 16 -25.34 12.16 -44.87
C ASN A 16 -25.35 10.95 -45.80
N GLY A 17 -26.44 10.17 -45.78
CA GLY A 17 -26.61 8.97 -46.61
C GLY A 17 -26.50 9.23 -48.12
N GLU A 18 -26.92 10.41 -48.60
CA GLU A 18 -26.86 10.74 -50.03
C GLU A 18 -25.42 10.92 -50.52
N ALA A 19 -24.51 11.39 -49.66
CA ALA A 19 -23.09 11.50 -50.01
C ALA A 19 -22.43 10.13 -50.21
N PHE A 20 -22.81 9.13 -49.42
CA PHE A 20 -22.36 7.75 -49.63
C PHE A 20 -22.89 7.18 -50.96
N ARG A 21 -24.14 7.49 -51.33
CA ARG A 21 -24.71 7.07 -52.63
C ARG A 21 -23.99 7.73 -53.80
N ILE A 22 -23.80 9.05 -53.75
CA ILE A 22 -23.07 9.81 -54.79
C ILE A 22 -21.64 9.29 -54.92
N ALA A 23 -20.96 8.97 -53.82
CA ALA A 23 -19.59 8.45 -53.88
C ALA A 23 -19.47 7.11 -54.64
N THR A 24 -20.50 6.26 -54.61
CA THR A 24 -20.51 4.99 -55.35
C THR A 24 -20.70 5.14 -56.87
N THR A 25 -21.13 6.31 -57.35
CA THR A 25 -21.34 6.58 -58.79
C THR A 25 -20.15 7.30 -59.44
N VAL A 26 -19.15 7.71 -58.65
CA VAL A 26 -17.92 8.37 -59.14
C VAL A 26 -16.94 7.32 -59.71
N PRO A 27 -16.44 7.47 -60.95
CA PRO A 27 -15.54 6.50 -61.60
C PRO A 27 -14.25 6.16 -60.82
N ALA A 28 -13.81 7.03 -59.91
CA ALA A 28 -12.62 6.85 -59.07
C ALA A 28 -12.93 6.57 -57.57
N GLY A 29 -14.18 6.24 -57.21
CA GLY A 29 -14.63 6.12 -55.82
C GLY A 29 -13.84 5.12 -54.97
N GLN A 30 -13.47 3.96 -55.53
CA GLN A 30 -12.70 2.93 -54.83
C GLN A 30 -11.27 3.38 -54.49
N GLY A 31 -10.58 4.03 -55.43
CA GLY A 31 -9.23 4.55 -55.21
C GLY A 31 -9.20 5.63 -54.13
N LEU A 32 -10.24 6.47 -54.12
CA LEU A 32 -10.41 7.52 -53.12
C LEU A 32 -10.72 6.94 -51.72
N ALA A 33 -11.56 5.92 -51.64
CA ALA A 33 -11.83 5.21 -50.39
C ALA A 33 -10.57 4.51 -49.83
N MET A 34 -9.76 3.87 -50.69
CA MET A 34 -8.48 3.28 -50.27
C MET A 34 -7.48 4.33 -49.79
N LEU A 35 -7.42 5.50 -50.44
CA LEU A 35 -6.60 6.61 -49.98
C LEU A 35 -7.03 7.11 -48.60
N VAL A 36 -8.34 7.24 -48.35
CA VAL A 36 -8.88 7.62 -47.04
C VAL A 36 -8.50 6.61 -45.97
N VAL A 37 -8.63 5.30 -46.24
CA VAL A 37 -8.25 4.24 -45.29
C VAL A 37 -6.74 4.26 -45.00
N LEU A 38 -5.88 4.45 -46.01
CA LEU A 38 -4.43 4.53 -45.82
C LEU A 38 -4.04 5.76 -44.98
N LEU A 39 -4.63 6.93 -45.26
CA LEU A 39 -4.41 8.14 -44.49
C LEU A 39 -4.95 8.01 -43.06
N ALA A 40 -6.10 7.35 -42.87
CA ALA A 40 -6.65 7.05 -41.55
C ALA A 40 -5.73 6.08 -40.77
N GLY A 41 -5.19 5.06 -41.43
CA GLY A 41 -4.21 4.14 -40.84
C GLY A 41 -2.92 4.83 -40.43
N LEU A 42 -2.40 5.75 -41.26
CA LEU A 42 -1.24 6.57 -40.92
C LEU A 42 -1.54 7.50 -39.74
N SER A 43 -2.70 8.18 -39.77
CA SER A 43 -3.17 9.05 -38.71
C SER A 43 -3.33 8.32 -37.37
N GLN A 44 -3.89 7.11 -37.40
CA GLN A 44 -4.01 6.25 -36.23
C GLN A 44 -2.65 5.74 -35.74
N GLY A 45 -1.75 5.40 -36.66
CA GLY A 45 -0.35 5.06 -36.34
C GLY A 45 0.36 6.18 -35.60
N ILE A 46 0.15 7.44 -36.01
CA ILE A 46 0.68 8.63 -35.32
C ILE A 46 0.02 8.78 -33.94
N GLY A 47 -1.31 8.69 -33.86
CA GLY A 47 -2.05 8.80 -32.61
C GLY A 47 -1.68 7.74 -31.55
N GLN A 48 -1.21 6.57 -32.00
CA GLN A 48 -0.74 5.46 -31.17
C GLN A 48 0.79 5.30 -31.19
N GLY A 49 1.52 6.28 -31.70
CA GLY A 49 2.97 6.20 -31.96
C GLY A 49 3.82 5.95 -30.71
N ILE A 50 3.26 6.17 -29.51
CA ILE A 50 3.91 5.87 -28.24
C ILE A 50 4.47 4.44 -28.16
N VAL A 51 3.80 3.44 -28.76
CA VAL A 51 4.27 2.05 -28.74
C VAL A 51 5.66 1.93 -29.37
N LEU A 52 5.93 2.68 -30.44
CA LEU A 52 7.24 2.67 -31.10
C LEU A 52 8.31 3.33 -30.22
N PHE A 53 7.97 4.40 -29.49
CA PHE A 53 8.89 5.06 -28.56
C PHE A 53 9.21 4.19 -27.36
N VAL A 54 8.21 3.52 -26.77
CA VAL A 54 8.41 2.61 -25.63
C VAL A 54 9.36 1.48 -25.98
N ASN A 55 9.28 0.96 -27.22
CA ASN A 55 10.18 -0.05 -27.74
C ASN A 55 11.52 0.52 -28.27
N GLN A 56 11.85 1.79 -27.99
CA GLN A 56 13.11 2.45 -28.36
C GLN A 56 13.47 2.34 -29.85
N VAL A 57 12.45 2.47 -30.72
CA VAL A 57 12.66 2.40 -32.18
C VAL A 57 13.45 3.63 -32.65
N LYS A 58 14.52 3.40 -33.42
CA LYS A 58 15.36 4.47 -33.98
C LYS A 58 14.59 5.41 -34.93
N PRO A 59 14.92 6.71 -35.02
CA PRO A 59 14.14 7.70 -35.80
C PRO A 59 13.90 7.31 -37.27
N ALA A 60 14.90 6.76 -37.97
CA ALA A 60 14.75 6.35 -39.37
C ALA A 60 13.77 5.17 -39.54
N ARG A 61 13.74 4.25 -38.56
CA ARG A 61 12.82 3.09 -38.55
C ARG A 61 11.42 3.47 -38.08
N PHE A 62 11.28 4.56 -37.34
CA PHE A 62 10.01 5.08 -36.86
C PHE A 62 9.07 5.44 -38.03
N VAL A 63 9.55 6.23 -38.99
CA VAL A 63 8.76 6.62 -40.18
C VAL A 63 8.39 5.40 -41.01
N PHE A 64 9.33 4.48 -41.21
CA PHE A 64 9.07 3.24 -41.95
C PHE A 64 8.04 2.35 -41.25
N SER A 65 8.09 2.26 -39.91
CA SER A 65 7.12 1.52 -39.10
C SER A 65 5.72 2.12 -39.19
N LEU A 66 5.60 3.46 -39.22
CA LEU A 66 4.31 4.13 -39.43
C LEU A 66 3.70 3.81 -40.80
N LEU A 67 4.52 3.82 -41.86
CA LEU A 67 4.06 3.48 -43.22
C LEU A 67 3.62 2.01 -43.32
N ILE A 68 4.40 1.09 -42.76
CA ILE A 68 4.05 -0.34 -42.71
C ILE A 68 2.76 -0.55 -41.90
N ASN A 69 2.59 0.13 -40.77
CA ASN A 69 1.37 0.06 -39.97
C ASN A 69 0.15 0.55 -40.76
N ALA A 70 0.28 1.63 -41.54
CA ALA A 70 -0.80 2.12 -42.41
C ALA A 70 -1.20 1.08 -43.47
N VAL A 71 -0.22 0.37 -44.05
CA VAL A 71 -0.48 -0.72 -45.02
C VAL A 71 -1.17 -1.90 -44.34
N LEU A 72 -0.67 -2.35 -43.18
CA LEU A 72 -1.29 -3.44 -42.42
C LEU A 72 -2.73 -3.09 -41.99
N PHE A 73 -2.97 -1.82 -41.64
CA PHE A 73 -4.29 -1.29 -41.33
C PHE A 73 -5.24 -1.39 -42.53
N ALA A 74 -4.78 -1.00 -43.73
CA ALA A 74 -5.56 -1.14 -44.95
C ALA A 74 -5.87 -2.60 -45.32
N CYS A 75 -4.94 -3.54 -45.07
CA CYS A 75 -5.20 -4.97 -45.20
C CYS A 75 -6.30 -5.45 -44.23
N GLY A 76 -6.27 -4.97 -42.98
CA GLY A 76 -7.31 -5.25 -41.99
C GLY A 76 -8.69 -4.72 -42.42
N PHE A 77 -8.73 -3.51 -42.99
CA PHE A 77 -9.94 -2.96 -43.62
C PHE A 77 -10.45 -3.85 -44.76
N LEU A 78 -9.60 -4.28 -45.69
CA LEU A 78 -10.02 -5.15 -46.79
C LEU A 78 -10.59 -6.49 -46.29
N ALA A 79 -10.03 -7.02 -45.20
CA ALA A 79 -10.57 -8.22 -44.55
C ALA A 79 -11.96 -7.97 -43.94
N LEU A 80 -12.19 -6.80 -43.33
CA LEU A 80 -13.51 -6.39 -42.84
C LEU A 80 -14.53 -6.24 -43.99
N VAL A 81 -14.14 -5.59 -45.10
CA VAL A 81 -15.00 -5.47 -46.28
C VAL A 81 -15.35 -6.85 -46.84
N LEU A 82 -14.37 -7.75 -46.92
CA LEU A 82 -14.58 -9.12 -47.39
C LEU A 82 -15.54 -9.88 -46.46
N SER A 83 -15.38 -9.79 -45.14
CA SER A 83 -16.27 -10.46 -44.20
C SER A 83 -17.69 -9.89 -44.25
N THR A 84 -17.85 -8.57 -44.34
CA THR A 84 -19.17 -7.94 -44.52
C THR A 84 -19.79 -8.35 -45.87
N TRP A 85 -19.00 -8.44 -46.94
CA TRP A 85 -19.49 -8.91 -48.24
C TRP A 85 -19.96 -10.38 -48.18
N LEU A 86 -19.24 -11.27 -47.50
CA LEU A 86 -19.67 -12.65 -47.30
C LEU A 86 -21.02 -12.73 -46.58
N VAL A 87 -21.29 -11.83 -45.62
CA VAL A 87 -22.61 -11.73 -44.97
C VAL A 87 -23.69 -11.33 -45.97
N THR A 88 -23.39 -10.46 -46.95
CA THR A 88 -24.34 -10.07 -48.01
C THR A 88 -24.64 -11.15 -49.05
N LEU A 89 -23.92 -12.27 -49.01
CA LEU A 89 -24.19 -13.43 -49.88
C LEU A 89 -25.14 -14.43 -49.22
N ALA A 90 -25.50 -14.23 -47.95
CA ALA A 90 -26.40 -15.15 -47.25
C ALA A 90 -27.83 -15.07 -47.84
N PRO A 91 -28.61 -16.18 -47.86
CA PRO A 91 -29.93 -16.22 -48.50
C PRO A 91 -30.95 -15.22 -47.93
N TRP A 92 -30.75 -14.79 -46.68
CA TRP A 92 -31.60 -13.85 -45.95
C TRP A 92 -31.15 -12.39 -46.09
N SER A 93 -30.16 -12.11 -46.95
CA SER A 93 -29.49 -10.82 -47.03
C SER A 93 -29.60 -10.17 -48.42
N LYS A 94 -29.36 -8.85 -48.50
CA LYS A 94 -29.30 -8.12 -49.79
C LYS A 94 -27.88 -8.23 -50.36
N SER A 95 -27.75 -8.83 -51.54
CA SER A 95 -26.49 -8.91 -52.28
C SER A 95 -26.02 -7.53 -52.73
N LEU A 96 -24.83 -7.13 -52.30
CA LEU A 96 -24.19 -5.88 -52.67
C LEU A 96 -22.89 -6.13 -53.46
N PRO A 97 -22.59 -5.33 -54.49
CA PRO A 97 -21.30 -5.39 -55.17
C PRO A 97 -20.16 -5.07 -54.21
N LEU A 98 -19.11 -5.90 -54.21
CA LEU A 98 -17.91 -5.71 -53.38
C LEU A 98 -17.30 -4.30 -53.57
N GLY A 99 -17.29 -3.78 -54.79
CA GLY A 99 -16.79 -2.44 -55.10
C GLY A 99 -17.57 -1.29 -54.45
N GLN A 100 -18.88 -1.45 -54.25
CA GLN A 100 -19.70 -0.48 -53.51
C GLN A 100 -19.39 -0.54 -52.02
N LEU A 101 -19.21 -1.74 -51.45
CA LEU A 101 -18.80 -1.92 -50.06
C LEU A 101 -17.41 -1.34 -49.78
N VAL A 102 -16.43 -1.55 -50.67
CA VAL A 102 -15.09 -0.92 -50.57
C VAL A 102 -15.20 0.60 -50.52
N THR A 103 -16.05 1.18 -51.38
CA THR A 103 -16.19 2.64 -51.48
C THR A 103 -16.88 3.21 -50.24
N VAL A 104 -17.99 2.61 -49.80
CA VAL A 104 -18.79 3.11 -48.67
C VAL A 104 -18.09 2.87 -47.33
N LEU A 105 -17.65 1.64 -47.07
CA LEU A 105 -16.96 1.32 -45.82
C LEU A 105 -15.62 2.04 -45.75
N GLY A 106 -14.90 2.22 -46.86
CA GLY A 106 -13.64 2.95 -46.86
C GLY A 106 -13.81 4.45 -46.61
N LEU A 107 -14.86 5.07 -47.16
CA LEU A 107 -15.21 6.45 -46.84
C LEU A 107 -15.67 6.62 -45.39
N ALA A 108 -16.29 5.60 -44.79
CA ALA A 108 -16.67 5.64 -43.37
C ALA A 108 -15.47 5.81 -42.42
N TYR A 109 -14.23 5.52 -42.85
CA TYR A 109 -13.00 5.81 -42.10
C TYR A 109 -12.60 7.29 -42.09
N ALA A 110 -13.33 8.18 -42.79
CA ALA A 110 -13.07 9.62 -42.79
C ALA A 110 -12.89 10.24 -41.39
N PRO A 111 -13.67 9.89 -40.34
CA PRO A 111 -13.45 10.40 -38.99
C PRO A 111 -12.07 10.02 -38.43
N LEU A 112 -11.55 8.85 -38.80
CA LEU A 112 -10.24 8.38 -38.34
C LEU A 112 -9.07 9.12 -39.01
N LEU A 113 -9.30 9.97 -40.01
CA LEU A 113 -8.29 10.94 -40.49
C LEU A 113 -7.82 11.87 -39.38
N PHE A 114 -8.66 12.10 -38.36
CA PHE A 114 -8.33 12.91 -37.18
C PHE A 114 -7.67 12.12 -36.04
N SER A 115 -7.37 10.83 -36.23
CA SER A 115 -6.78 9.97 -35.18
C SER A 115 -5.40 10.43 -34.69
N PHE A 116 -4.68 11.24 -35.47
CA PHE A 116 -3.42 11.87 -35.05
C PHE A 116 -3.60 12.76 -33.81
N LEU A 117 -4.79 13.35 -33.61
CA LEU A 117 -5.17 14.07 -32.39
C LEU A 117 -5.15 13.17 -31.15
N GLY A 118 -5.20 11.86 -31.35
CA GLY A 118 -4.95 10.86 -30.33
C GLY A 118 -3.60 11.03 -29.64
N ALA A 119 -2.58 11.59 -30.30
CA ALA A 119 -1.28 11.83 -29.69
C ALA A 119 -1.28 13.00 -28.68
N MET A 120 -2.35 13.80 -28.61
CA MET A 120 -2.44 14.87 -27.61
C MET A 120 -2.50 14.28 -26.20
N PRO A 121 -1.80 14.89 -25.23
CA PRO A 121 -1.83 14.46 -23.84
C PRO A 121 -3.23 14.63 -23.25
N TYR A 122 -3.64 13.63 -22.46
CA TYR A 122 -4.90 13.53 -21.73
C TYR A 122 -6.18 13.44 -22.59
N LEU A 123 -6.40 14.39 -23.51
CA LEU A 123 -7.57 14.43 -24.40
C LEU A 123 -7.53 13.39 -25.53
N GLY A 124 -6.34 12.88 -25.87
CA GLY A 124 -6.17 12.00 -27.02
C GLY A 124 -6.99 10.71 -26.96
N VAL A 125 -7.04 10.03 -25.80
CA VAL A 125 -7.82 8.79 -25.65
C VAL A 125 -9.33 9.03 -25.76
N PRO A 126 -9.93 10.01 -25.07
CA PRO A 126 -11.32 10.39 -25.30
C PRO A 126 -11.63 10.72 -26.77
N ILE A 127 -10.76 11.46 -27.46
CA ILE A 127 -10.92 11.78 -28.89
C ILE A 127 -10.91 10.50 -29.73
N LEU A 128 -9.94 9.60 -29.53
CA LEU A 128 -9.89 8.33 -30.26
C LEU A 128 -11.14 7.47 -30.06
N ASN A 129 -11.68 7.43 -28.83
CA ASN A 129 -12.93 6.72 -28.54
C ASN A 129 -14.11 7.34 -29.29
N LEU A 130 -14.23 8.68 -29.26
CA LEU A 130 -15.27 9.40 -29.98
C LEU A 130 -15.20 9.16 -31.49
N LEU A 131 -14.00 9.27 -32.08
CA LEU A 131 -13.77 9.01 -33.50
C LEU A 131 -14.07 7.55 -33.89
N SER A 132 -13.78 6.60 -33.00
CA SER A 132 -14.10 5.18 -33.22
C SER A 132 -15.61 4.93 -33.23
N VAL A 133 -16.36 5.55 -32.31
CA VAL A 133 -17.83 5.50 -32.31
C VAL A 133 -18.38 6.17 -33.57
N TRP A 134 -17.83 7.32 -33.97
CA TRP A 134 -18.26 8.04 -35.16
C TRP A 134 -17.99 7.25 -36.46
N ASN A 135 -16.86 6.55 -36.54
CA ASN A 135 -16.54 5.63 -37.63
C ASN A 135 -17.57 4.50 -37.74
N LEU A 136 -17.95 3.89 -36.61
CA LEU A 136 -19.00 2.87 -36.61
C LEU A 136 -20.34 3.44 -37.12
N LEU A 137 -20.75 4.62 -36.64
CA LEU A 137 -21.96 5.27 -37.12
C LEU A 137 -21.91 5.57 -38.63
N ALA A 138 -20.76 6.03 -39.13
CA ALA A 138 -20.55 6.26 -40.56
C ALA A 138 -20.66 4.97 -41.39
N MET A 139 -20.16 3.84 -40.89
CA MET A 139 -20.31 2.54 -41.55
C MET A 139 -21.78 2.12 -41.63
N VAL A 140 -22.53 2.28 -40.54
CA VAL A 140 -23.96 1.91 -40.47
C VAL A 140 -24.80 2.77 -41.41
N VAL A 141 -24.60 4.09 -41.38
CA VAL A 141 -25.34 5.03 -42.24
C VAL A 141 -24.99 4.83 -43.71
N GLY A 142 -23.71 4.67 -44.02
CA GLY A 142 -23.25 4.43 -45.38
C GLY A 142 -23.84 3.14 -45.95
N LEU A 143 -23.81 2.04 -45.18
CA LEU A 143 -24.37 0.75 -45.61
C LEU A 143 -25.90 0.81 -45.75
N GLY A 144 -26.60 1.46 -44.82
CA GLY A 144 -28.04 1.68 -44.89
C GLY A 144 -28.46 2.44 -46.14
N ALA A 145 -27.67 3.46 -46.52
CA ALA A 145 -27.96 4.31 -47.68
C ALA A 145 -27.81 3.57 -49.03
N ILE A 146 -26.82 2.69 -49.19
CA ILE A 146 -26.62 1.94 -50.44
C ILE A 146 -27.52 0.71 -50.55
N ALA A 147 -27.85 0.08 -49.42
CA ALA A 147 -28.66 -1.13 -49.39
C ALA A 147 -30.16 -0.84 -49.25
N ASN A 148 -30.54 0.44 -49.07
CA ASN A 148 -31.89 0.88 -48.71
C ASN A 148 -32.43 0.05 -47.53
N LEU A 149 -31.66 0.06 -46.44
CA LEU A 149 -31.98 -0.62 -45.18
C LEU A 149 -32.24 0.43 -44.11
N ASP A 150 -33.11 0.10 -43.15
CA ASP A 150 -33.22 0.87 -41.91
C ASP A 150 -31.96 0.69 -41.04
N ILE A 151 -31.79 1.59 -40.08
CA ILE A 151 -30.58 1.66 -39.23
C ILE A 151 -30.34 0.35 -38.46
N SER A 152 -31.40 -0.32 -38.02
CA SER A 152 -31.27 -1.55 -37.21
C SER A 152 -30.69 -2.70 -38.02
N ASN A 153 -31.21 -2.87 -39.24
CA ASN A 153 -30.70 -3.88 -40.17
C ASN A 153 -29.28 -3.52 -40.62
N ALA A 154 -29.00 -2.27 -41.00
CA ALA A 154 -27.66 -1.85 -41.38
C ALA A 154 -26.61 -2.07 -40.27
N PHE A 155 -26.97 -1.81 -39.01
CA PHE A 155 -26.12 -2.15 -37.86
C PHE A 155 -25.86 -3.66 -37.76
N GLY A 156 -26.89 -4.48 -37.96
CA GLY A 156 -26.77 -5.94 -38.00
C GLY A 156 -25.72 -6.42 -39.00
N TYR A 157 -25.70 -5.90 -40.22
CA TYR A 157 -24.71 -6.30 -41.24
C TYR A 157 -23.27 -5.93 -40.85
N VAL A 158 -23.07 -4.73 -40.29
CA VAL A 158 -21.75 -4.30 -39.81
C VAL A 158 -21.30 -5.18 -38.62
N ALA A 159 -22.20 -5.46 -37.68
CA ALA A 159 -21.93 -6.31 -36.53
C ALA A 159 -21.61 -7.76 -36.92
N PHE A 160 -22.43 -8.38 -37.79
CA PHE A 160 -22.18 -9.73 -38.29
C PHE A 160 -20.89 -9.81 -39.11
N GLY A 161 -20.60 -8.80 -39.93
CA GLY A 161 -19.34 -8.70 -40.67
C GLY A 161 -18.12 -8.63 -39.73
N TRP A 162 -18.21 -7.88 -38.64
CA TRP A 162 -17.18 -7.82 -37.61
C TRP A 162 -17.04 -9.15 -36.84
N ILE A 163 -18.15 -9.80 -36.47
CA ILE A 163 -18.12 -11.12 -35.81
C ILE A 163 -17.46 -12.16 -36.72
N LEU A 164 -17.85 -12.19 -38.00
CA LEU A 164 -17.26 -13.11 -38.99
C LEU A 164 -15.77 -12.83 -39.18
N LEU A 165 -15.35 -11.56 -39.18
CA LEU A 165 -13.93 -11.19 -39.20
C LEU A 165 -13.18 -11.77 -37.98
N GLN A 166 -13.74 -11.66 -36.78
CA GLN A 166 -13.13 -12.24 -35.56
C GLN A 166 -13.01 -13.77 -35.66
N VAL A 167 -14.03 -14.46 -36.17
CA VAL A 167 -13.98 -15.91 -36.40
C VAL A 167 -12.89 -16.26 -37.42
N LEU A 168 -12.81 -15.54 -38.54
CA LEU A 168 -11.79 -15.78 -39.57
C LEU A 168 -10.37 -15.50 -39.05
N GLN A 169 -10.16 -14.42 -38.29
CA GLN A 169 -8.87 -14.09 -37.69
C GLN A 169 -8.40 -15.15 -36.68
N ASN A 170 -9.33 -15.67 -35.87
CA ASN A 170 -9.03 -16.66 -34.83
C ASN A 170 -8.90 -18.10 -35.35
N THR A 171 -9.32 -18.40 -36.57
CA THR A 171 -9.24 -19.73 -37.20
C THR A 171 -8.17 -19.78 -38.28
N ILE A 172 -8.46 -19.24 -39.46
CA ILE A 172 -7.63 -19.34 -40.68
C ILE A 172 -6.63 -18.17 -40.77
N GLY A 173 -6.88 -17.05 -40.10
CA GLY A 173 -6.10 -15.82 -40.16
C GLY A 173 -4.87 -15.75 -39.24
N ARG A 174 -4.68 -16.70 -38.32
CA ARG A 174 -3.52 -16.72 -37.40
C ARG A 174 -2.15 -16.66 -38.10
N PRO A 175 -1.90 -17.40 -39.21
CA PRO A 175 -0.62 -17.31 -39.93
C PRO A 175 -0.40 -15.92 -40.53
N ILE A 176 -1.46 -15.29 -41.06
CA ILE A 176 -1.41 -13.95 -41.66
C ILE A 176 -1.14 -12.89 -40.60
N ALA A 177 -1.80 -12.98 -39.43
CA ALA A 177 -1.54 -12.10 -38.30
C ALA A 177 -0.10 -12.25 -37.78
N SER A 178 0.42 -13.48 -37.74
CA SER A 178 1.83 -13.73 -37.35
C SER A 178 2.83 -13.15 -38.36
N LEU A 179 2.51 -13.21 -39.66
CA LEU A 179 3.30 -12.59 -40.72
C LEU A 179 3.28 -11.06 -40.59
N GLY A 180 2.10 -10.47 -40.34
CA GLY A 180 1.96 -9.04 -40.06
C GLY A 180 2.83 -8.59 -38.88
N LYS A 181 2.82 -9.34 -37.77
CA LYS A 181 3.70 -9.07 -36.61
C LYS A 181 5.19 -9.16 -36.96
N ARG A 182 5.61 -10.16 -37.75
CA ARG A 182 7.00 -10.28 -38.21
C ARG A 182 7.43 -9.11 -39.09
N ILE A 183 6.56 -8.65 -39.98
CA ILE A 183 6.83 -7.48 -40.84
C ILE A 183 6.96 -6.22 -39.98
N ALA A 184 6.06 -6.03 -39.00
CA ALA A 184 6.10 -4.90 -38.07
C ALA A 184 7.38 -4.90 -37.21
N ASN A 185 7.77 -6.05 -36.63
CA ASN A 185 9.00 -6.19 -35.85
C ASN A 185 10.25 -5.93 -36.71
N ARG A 186 10.26 -6.39 -37.97
CA ARG A 186 11.38 -6.13 -38.88
C ARG A 186 11.48 -4.66 -39.30
N ALA A 187 10.33 -4.00 -39.48
CA ALA A 187 10.25 -2.57 -39.78
C ALA A 187 10.73 -1.71 -38.60
N ALA A 188 10.31 -2.07 -37.38
CA ALA A 188 10.78 -1.43 -36.14
C ALA A 188 12.24 -1.77 -35.82
N GLY A 189 12.67 -2.97 -36.23
CA GLY A 189 13.99 -3.53 -36.00
C GLY A 189 14.26 -3.90 -34.54
N VAL A 190 13.19 -4.13 -33.79
CA VAL A 190 13.10 -4.62 -32.40
C VAL A 190 11.84 -5.49 -32.30
N ASP A 191 11.79 -6.40 -31.33
CA ASP A 191 10.57 -7.17 -31.08
C ASP A 191 9.55 -6.28 -30.35
N LEU A 192 8.51 -5.86 -31.08
CA LEU A 192 7.50 -4.97 -30.54
C LEU A 192 6.67 -5.67 -29.47
N VAL A 193 6.76 -5.15 -28.24
CA VAL A 193 5.85 -5.49 -27.15
C VAL A 193 4.58 -4.66 -27.33
N THR A 194 3.50 -5.32 -27.77
CA THR A 194 2.24 -4.67 -28.16
C THR A 194 1.09 -4.92 -27.18
N SER A 195 1.20 -5.91 -26.29
CA SER A 195 0.15 -6.22 -25.31
C SER A 195 0.33 -5.36 -24.06
N ARG A 196 -0.79 -4.93 -23.45
CA ARG A 196 -0.75 -4.10 -22.24
C ARG A 196 -0.14 -4.83 -21.05
N SER A 197 -0.33 -6.14 -20.94
CA SER A 197 0.25 -6.97 -19.88
C SER A 197 1.76 -7.09 -20.03
N ASP A 198 2.24 -7.43 -21.23
CA ASP A 198 3.68 -7.63 -21.46
C ASP A 198 4.42 -6.29 -21.40
N LEU A 199 3.78 -5.18 -21.81
CA LEU A 199 4.29 -3.83 -21.58
C LEU A 199 4.42 -3.55 -20.09
N ALA A 200 3.38 -3.81 -19.29
CA ALA A 200 3.42 -3.61 -17.84
C ALA A 200 4.48 -4.47 -17.16
N ASP A 201 4.68 -5.71 -17.61
CA ASP A 201 5.69 -6.63 -17.08
C ASP A 201 7.11 -6.22 -17.49
N SER A 202 7.32 -5.76 -18.73
CA SER A 202 8.61 -5.19 -19.16
C SER A 202 8.96 -3.91 -18.39
N PHE A 203 7.97 -3.06 -18.12
CA PHE A 203 8.12 -1.91 -17.26
C PHE A 203 8.48 -2.36 -15.85
N GLN A 204 7.74 -3.32 -15.26
CA GLN A 204 8.05 -3.84 -13.92
C GLN A 204 9.44 -4.47 -13.80
N ALA A 205 9.90 -5.21 -14.82
CA ALA A 205 11.22 -5.81 -14.86
C ALA A 205 12.33 -4.74 -14.94
N SER A 206 12.16 -3.73 -15.81
CA SER A 206 13.06 -2.56 -15.87
C SER A 206 13.05 -1.77 -14.55
N LEU A 207 11.89 -1.70 -13.90
CA LEU A 207 11.68 -1.01 -12.62
C LEU A 207 12.33 -1.71 -11.43
N ALA A 208 12.62 -3.03 -11.52
CA ALA A 208 13.27 -3.80 -10.46
C ALA A 208 14.79 -3.58 -10.43
N GLN A 209 15.41 -3.20 -11.55
CA GLN A 209 16.85 -2.93 -11.68
C GLN A 209 17.21 -1.45 -11.45
N THR A 210 16.21 -0.60 -11.20
CA THR A 210 16.34 0.86 -11.18
C THR A 210 17.16 1.43 -10.02
N PRO A 211 17.04 0.97 -8.76
CA PRO A 211 17.77 1.56 -7.63
C PRO A 211 19.29 1.41 -7.74
N SER A 212 19.78 0.25 -8.21
CA SER A 212 21.21 0.02 -8.46
C SER A 212 21.70 0.83 -9.65
N ARG A 213 20.91 0.86 -10.72
CA ARG A 213 21.23 1.58 -11.95
C ARG A 213 21.36 3.10 -11.74
N TRP A 214 20.43 3.74 -11.03
CA TRP A 214 20.49 5.19 -10.79
C TRP A 214 21.67 5.58 -9.91
N LYS A 215 22.01 4.75 -8.92
CA LYS A 215 23.18 4.95 -8.08
C LYS A 215 24.48 4.79 -8.89
N GLU A 216 24.58 3.74 -9.71
CA GLU A 216 25.72 3.51 -10.61
C GLU A 216 25.88 4.64 -11.64
N GLU A 217 24.80 5.06 -12.31
CA GLU A 217 24.79 6.16 -13.27
C GLU A 217 25.21 7.48 -12.60
N PHE A 218 24.65 7.81 -11.43
CA PHE A 218 25.05 9.01 -10.67
C PHE A 218 26.52 8.98 -10.26
N THR A 219 27.01 7.85 -9.70
CA THR A 219 28.42 7.71 -9.31
C THR A 219 29.36 7.81 -10.52
N GLN A 220 29.01 7.18 -11.65
CA GLN A 220 29.78 7.28 -12.89
C GLN A 220 29.83 8.72 -13.43
N SER A 221 28.71 9.46 -13.38
CA SER A 221 28.67 10.87 -13.82
C SER A 221 29.47 11.80 -12.91
N ILE A 222 29.41 11.60 -11.58
CA ILE A 222 30.23 12.36 -10.62
C ILE A 222 31.72 12.04 -10.79
N ASP A 223 32.08 10.77 -10.98
CA ASP A 223 33.46 10.37 -11.24
C ASP A 223 34.00 10.93 -12.56
N ALA A 224 33.16 11.06 -13.59
CA ALA A 224 33.51 11.69 -14.85
C ALA A 224 33.74 13.20 -14.70
N LEU A 225 32.88 13.90 -13.95
CA LEU A 225 33.04 15.32 -13.61
C LEU A 225 34.30 15.58 -12.78
N ASN A 226 34.56 14.75 -11.77
CA ASN A 226 35.76 14.85 -10.94
C ASN A 226 37.03 14.59 -11.75
N ARG A 227 37.03 13.62 -12.69
CA ARG A 227 38.15 13.40 -13.62
C ARG A 227 38.36 14.57 -14.59
N GLY A 228 37.28 15.20 -15.06
CA GLY A 228 37.33 16.41 -15.89
C GLY A 228 37.96 17.61 -15.15
N ASN A 229 37.56 17.84 -13.89
CA ASN A 229 38.13 18.89 -13.04
C ASN A 229 39.60 18.62 -12.65
N VAL A 230 40.01 17.36 -12.46
CA VAL A 230 41.41 17.00 -12.22
C VAL A 230 42.27 17.24 -13.46
N MET A 231 41.77 16.93 -14.66
CA MET A 231 42.48 17.23 -15.92
C MET A 231 42.56 18.74 -16.20
N ALA A 232 41.52 19.52 -15.87
CA ALA A 232 41.54 20.98 -15.95
C ALA A 232 42.52 21.61 -14.92
N ALA A 233 42.58 21.06 -13.70
CA ALA A 233 43.53 21.47 -12.68
C ALA A 233 44.98 21.11 -13.02
N MET A 234 45.21 20.00 -13.74
CA MET A 234 46.54 19.61 -14.25
C MET A 234 46.95 20.38 -15.52
N ALA A 235 46.00 20.93 -16.28
CA ALA A 235 46.24 21.70 -17.49
C ALA A 235 46.58 23.18 -17.25
N GLY A 236 46.50 23.67 -16.01
CA GLY A 236 47.04 24.97 -15.61
C GLY A 236 46.39 26.18 -16.27
N GLU A 237 45.06 26.21 -16.41
CA GLU A 237 44.34 27.45 -16.73
C GLU A 237 43.93 28.18 -15.44
N PRO A 238 44.33 29.45 -15.23
CA PRO A 238 43.96 30.20 -14.04
C PRO A 238 42.57 30.86 -14.16
N THR A 239 41.76 30.67 -13.13
CA THR A 239 40.59 31.50 -12.80
C THR A 239 41.02 32.96 -12.61
N ALA A 240 40.60 33.87 -13.50
CA ALA A 240 40.92 35.29 -13.39
C ALA A 240 39.71 36.12 -12.94
N ILE A 241 39.82 36.73 -11.76
CA ILE A 241 39.19 38.01 -11.40
C ILE A 241 40.32 39.06 -11.33
N ALA A 242 40.19 40.09 -12.16
CA ALA A 242 40.66 41.50 -12.02
C ALA A 242 42.17 41.92 -12.13
N ILE A 243 42.40 42.73 -13.19
CA ILE A 243 43.15 44.02 -13.31
C ILE A 243 44.68 44.04 -13.64
N ALA A 244 44.94 44.73 -14.77
CA ALA A 244 46.10 45.53 -15.22
C ALA A 244 47.47 44.89 -15.54
N GLY A 245 48.03 45.32 -16.69
CA GLY A 245 49.47 45.53 -16.86
C GLY A 245 50.15 44.79 -18.00
N ALA A 246 50.25 45.47 -19.15
CA ALA A 246 51.35 45.48 -20.14
C ALA A 246 52.21 44.21 -20.42
N GLY A 247 52.19 43.82 -21.70
CA GLY A 247 53.39 43.58 -22.50
C GLY A 247 53.92 42.14 -22.61
N GLY A 248 54.10 41.65 -23.84
CA GLY A 248 54.98 40.52 -24.13
C GLY A 248 54.39 39.46 -25.06
N THR A 249 54.64 39.63 -26.36
CA THR A 249 54.43 38.63 -27.41
C THR A 249 55.37 37.42 -27.25
N VAL A 250 54.84 36.19 -27.22
CA VAL A 250 55.47 35.01 -27.87
C VAL A 250 54.37 34.02 -28.29
N ALA A 251 54.36 33.67 -29.57
CA ALA A 251 53.45 32.71 -30.18
C ALA A 251 53.85 31.25 -29.87
N ALA A 252 52.87 30.40 -29.57
CA ALA A 252 52.97 28.95 -29.72
C ALA A 252 51.68 28.42 -30.35
N VAL A 253 51.85 27.79 -31.50
CA VAL A 253 50.80 27.24 -32.37
C VAL A 253 50.18 26.02 -31.70
N SER A 254 48.88 26.08 -31.40
CA SER A 254 48.04 24.90 -31.19
C SER A 254 46.99 24.83 -32.30
N VAL A 255 46.89 23.65 -32.92
CA VAL A 255 45.93 23.36 -33.99
C VAL A 255 44.54 23.27 -33.36
N GLY A 256 43.83 24.39 -33.34
CA GLY A 256 42.42 24.45 -32.95
C GLY A 256 41.52 23.92 -34.05
N ALA A 257 40.71 22.90 -33.74
CA ALA A 257 39.44 22.72 -34.43
C ALA A 257 38.62 23.99 -34.20
N SER A 258 38.20 24.64 -35.30
CA SER A 258 37.62 25.97 -35.26
C SER A 258 36.28 25.99 -34.50
N PRO A 259 36.01 26.99 -33.62
CA PRO A 259 34.72 27.20 -32.95
C PRO A 259 33.55 27.53 -33.90
N LYS A 260 33.81 27.55 -35.22
CA LYS A 260 32.79 27.63 -36.26
C LYS A 260 32.07 26.29 -36.53
N ALA A 261 32.72 25.14 -36.29
CA ALA A 261 32.12 23.83 -36.63
C ALA A 261 30.98 23.41 -35.68
N GLU A 262 31.12 23.63 -34.37
CA GLU A 262 30.06 23.36 -33.38
C GLU A 262 28.87 24.32 -33.53
N ARG A 263 29.12 25.61 -33.80
CA ARG A 263 28.07 26.62 -34.07
C ARG A 263 27.28 26.34 -35.36
N LEU A 264 27.93 25.77 -36.38
CA LEU A 264 27.24 25.34 -37.61
C LEU A 264 26.36 24.10 -37.38
N GLY A 265 26.80 23.17 -36.52
CA GLY A 265 26.03 21.99 -36.13
C GLY A 265 24.77 22.31 -35.33
N SER A 266 24.86 23.20 -34.32
CA SER A 266 23.70 23.60 -33.52
C SER A 266 22.70 24.46 -34.29
N GLY A 267 23.20 25.34 -35.19
CA GLY A 267 22.37 26.14 -36.09
C GLY A 267 21.59 25.28 -37.10
N LEU A 268 22.21 24.23 -37.64
CA LEU A 268 21.56 23.29 -38.56
C LEU A 268 20.48 22.44 -37.85
N LYS A 269 20.76 21.92 -36.64
CA LYS A 269 19.79 21.19 -35.81
C LYS A 269 18.56 22.08 -35.49
N THR A 270 18.80 23.34 -35.10
CA THR A 270 17.74 24.31 -34.81
C THR A 270 16.92 24.66 -36.06
N GLY A 271 17.58 24.85 -37.20
CA GLY A 271 16.91 25.13 -38.48
C GLY A 271 16.04 23.97 -38.98
N LEU A 272 16.52 22.73 -38.84
CA LEU A 272 15.73 21.52 -39.15
C LEU A 272 14.53 21.37 -38.22
N GLY A 273 14.68 21.67 -36.91
CA GLY A 273 13.59 21.67 -35.94
C GLY A 273 12.49 22.69 -36.28
N LEU A 274 12.86 23.91 -36.65
CA LEU A 274 11.91 24.95 -37.08
C LEU A 274 11.19 24.56 -38.37
N LEU A 275 11.90 23.99 -39.35
CA LEU A 275 11.30 23.49 -40.58
C LEU A 275 10.28 22.38 -40.29
N ALA A 276 10.61 21.44 -39.41
CA ALA A 276 9.70 20.36 -39.01
C ALA A 276 8.43 20.91 -38.34
N MET A 277 8.54 21.93 -37.48
CA MET A 277 7.38 22.59 -36.87
C MET A 277 6.49 23.30 -37.90
N VAL A 278 7.09 23.98 -38.89
CA VAL A 278 6.33 24.63 -39.99
C VAL A 278 5.59 23.58 -40.81
N VAL A 279 6.27 22.48 -41.18
CA VAL A 279 5.65 21.38 -41.91
C VAL A 279 4.50 20.75 -41.11
N LEU A 280 4.71 20.46 -39.83
CA LEU A 280 3.65 19.95 -38.95
C LEU A 280 2.46 20.90 -38.88
N THR A 281 2.70 22.19 -38.73
CA THR A 281 1.64 23.20 -38.67
C THR A 281 0.83 23.26 -39.97
N LEU A 282 1.50 23.23 -41.13
CA LEU A 282 0.84 23.18 -42.43
C LEU A 282 0.02 21.90 -42.60
N VAL A 283 0.55 20.75 -42.18
CA VAL A 283 -0.18 19.47 -42.21
C VAL A 283 -1.42 19.54 -41.33
N VAL A 284 -1.32 20.01 -40.09
CA VAL A 284 -2.46 20.16 -39.17
C VAL A 284 -3.49 21.15 -39.74
N LEU A 285 -3.06 22.27 -40.32
CA LEU A 285 -3.96 23.22 -40.98
C LEU A 285 -4.76 22.58 -42.12
N VAL A 286 -4.10 21.79 -42.96
CA VAL A 286 -4.75 21.06 -44.07
C VAL A 286 -5.71 20.01 -43.52
N LEU A 287 -5.32 19.23 -42.52
CA LEU A 287 -6.15 18.16 -41.94
C LEU A 287 -7.37 18.72 -41.20
N LEU A 288 -7.26 19.87 -40.52
CA LEU A 288 -8.38 20.51 -39.81
C LEU A 288 -9.26 21.39 -40.72
N ARG A 289 -8.86 21.61 -41.99
CA ARG A 289 -9.62 22.42 -42.95
C ARG A 289 -11.08 21.98 -43.13
N PRO A 290 -11.43 20.68 -43.20
CA PRO A 290 -12.82 20.25 -43.35
C PRO A 290 -13.70 20.64 -42.16
N LEU A 291 -13.16 20.55 -40.94
CA LEU A 291 -13.85 21.01 -39.72
C LEU A 291 -14.11 22.52 -39.79
N ARG A 292 -13.13 23.30 -40.29
CA ARG A 292 -13.26 24.74 -40.49
C ARG A 292 -14.34 25.08 -41.51
N GLU A 293 -14.28 24.50 -42.69
CA GLU A 293 -15.22 24.82 -43.78
C GLU A 293 -16.65 24.38 -43.43
N TRP A 294 -16.81 23.29 -42.67
CA TRP A 294 -18.12 22.74 -42.34
C TRP A 294 -18.79 23.41 -41.13
N TRP A 295 -18.12 23.45 -39.96
CA TRP A 295 -18.70 24.08 -38.77
C TRP A 295 -18.65 25.60 -38.80
N PHE A 296 -17.77 26.17 -39.62
CA PHE A 296 -17.50 27.59 -39.65
C PHE A 296 -17.58 28.20 -41.07
N GLY A 297 -18.20 27.51 -42.03
CA GLY A 297 -18.40 28.04 -43.39
C GLY A 297 -19.24 29.32 -43.44
N TRP A 298 -20.14 29.50 -42.48
CA TRP A 298 -20.95 30.72 -42.28
C TRP A 298 -20.12 31.95 -41.89
N LEU A 299 -18.87 31.77 -41.41
CA LEU A 299 -17.98 32.88 -41.02
C LEU A 299 -17.66 33.83 -42.17
N ASN A 300 -17.73 33.34 -43.42
CA ASN A 300 -17.47 34.16 -44.59
C ASN A 300 -18.55 35.23 -44.85
N GLY A 301 -19.72 35.10 -44.22
CA GLY A 301 -20.81 36.08 -44.30
C GLY A 301 -20.82 37.15 -43.19
N LEU A 302 -19.85 37.13 -42.27
CA LEU A 302 -19.79 38.05 -41.13
C LEU A 302 -19.01 39.35 -41.43
N PRO A 303 -19.25 40.44 -40.67
CA PRO A 303 -18.46 41.67 -40.76
C PRO A 303 -16.96 41.42 -40.57
N THR A 304 -16.12 42.19 -41.27
CA THR A 304 -14.65 42.01 -41.33
C THR A 304 -13.99 41.88 -39.96
N LEU A 305 -14.41 42.67 -38.97
CA LEU A 305 -13.86 42.63 -37.62
C LEU A 305 -14.17 41.31 -36.90
N VAL A 306 -15.42 40.83 -37.00
CA VAL A 306 -15.85 39.56 -36.40
C VAL A 306 -15.15 38.39 -37.07
N ARG A 307 -15.00 38.43 -38.40
CA ARG A 307 -14.26 37.43 -39.17
C ARG A 307 -12.77 37.40 -38.80
N LEU A 308 -12.15 38.57 -38.57
CA LEU A 308 -10.77 38.64 -38.10
C LEU A 308 -10.61 37.99 -36.73
N VAL A 309 -11.48 38.32 -35.77
CA VAL A 309 -11.46 37.71 -34.42
C VAL A 309 -11.60 36.19 -34.51
N LEU A 310 -12.55 35.68 -35.30
CA LEU A 310 -12.78 34.24 -35.42
C LEU A 310 -11.66 33.52 -36.18
N ASN A 311 -11.01 34.17 -37.14
CA ASN A 311 -9.79 33.64 -37.77
C ASN A 311 -8.63 33.56 -36.77
N LEU A 312 -8.45 34.57 -35.91
CA LEU A 312 -7.43 34.54 -34.86
C LEU A 312 -7.70 33.44 -33.84
N VAL A 313 -8.97 33.23 -33.44
CA VAL A 313 -9.37 32.11 -32.58
C VAL A 313 -9.03 30.76 -33.25
N TRP A 314 -9.30 30.61 -34.54
CA TRP A 314 -8.96 29.39 -35.28
C TRP A 314 -7.46 29.14 -35.36
N ILE A 315 -6.66 30.19 -35.63
CA ILE A 315 -5.20 30.11 -35.64
C ILE A 315 -4.68 29.69 -34.26
N SER A 316 -5.22 30.28 -33.18
CA SER A 316 -4.88 29.90 -31.80
C SER A 316 -5.23 28.45 -31.48
N LEU A 317 -6.38 27.95 -31.96
CA LEU A 317 -6.77 26.54 -31.79
C LEU A 317 -5.77 25.61 -32.50
N VAL A 318 -5.39 25.92 -33.74
CA VAL A 318 -4.40 25.14 -34.49
C VAL A 318 -3.05 25.15 -33.78
N ALA A 319 -2.60 26.32 -33.31
CA ALA A 319 -1.36 26.45 -32.56
C ALA A 319 -1.39 25.59 -31.27
N LEU A 320 -2.52 25.58 -30.55
CA LEU A 320 -2.71 24.75 -29.36
C LEU A 320 -2.66 23.25 -29.68
N VAL A 321 -3.28 22.81 -30.79
CA VAL A 321 -3.19 21.42 -31.26
C VAL A 321 -1.75 21.04 -31.58
N VAL A 322 -1.02 21.89 -32.32
CA VAL A 322 0.39 21.63 -32.64
C VAL A 322 1.22 21.56 -31.36
N ALA A 323 1.03 22.50 -30.43
CA ALA A 323 1.71 22.46 -29.13
C ALA A 323 1.40 21.19 -28.34
N GLY A 324 0.14 20.74 -28.33
CA GLY A 324 -0.27 19.49 -27.68
C GLY A 324 0.35 18.25 -28.30
N LEU A 325 0.53 18.20 -29.62
CA LEU A 325 1.20 17.10 -30.31
C LEU A 325 2.71 17.08 -30.06
N LEU A 326 3.33 18.25 -29.86
CA LEU A 326 4.76 18.37 -29.55
C LEU A 326 5.07 18.13 -28.07
N ALA A 327 4.15 18.43 -27.16
CA ALA A 327 4.35 18.33 -25.71
C ALA A 327 4.92 16.99 -25.21
N PRO A 328 4.44 15.80 -25.63
CA PRO A 328 5.00 14.54 -25.16
C PRO A 328 6.32 14.14 -25.83
N LEU A 329 6.74 14.81 -26.92
CA LEU A 329 7.90 14.37 -27.71
C LEU A 329 9.21 14.46 -26.94
N GLU A 330 9.38 15.45 -26.06
CA GLU A 330 10.56 15.57 -25.18
C GLU A 330 10.69 14.33 -24.29
N THR A 331 9.59 13.90 -23.69
CA THR A 331 9.55 12.68 -22.85
C THR A 331 9.83 11.42 -23.65
N LEU A 332 9.18 11.31 -24.81
CA LEU A 332 9.25 10.13 -25.65
C LEU A 332 10.63 9.97 -26.29
N GLY A 333 11.24 11.08 -26.72
CA GLY A 333 12.60 11.11 -27.26
C GLY A 333 13.64 10.76 -26.20
N TRP A 334 13.47 11.26 -24.97
CA TRP A 334 14.35 10.92 -23.84
C TRP A 334 14.30 9.44 -23.53
N TRP A 335 13.10 8.86 -23.42
CA TRP A 335 12.95 7.42 -23.19
C TRP A 335 13.51 6.56 -24.33
N ALA A 336 13.33 7.01 -25.57
CA ALA A 336 13.77 6.27 -26.76
C ALA A 336 15.28 6.43 -27.05
N GLY A 337 16.02 7.21 -26.26
CA GLY A 337 17.44 7.49 -26.49
C GLY A 337 17.70 8.28 -27.77
N TRP A 338 16.79 9.17 -28.14
CA TRP A 338 16.92 10.01 -29.34
C TRP A 338 17.75 11.28 -29.10
N TYR A 339 18.04 11.59 -27.84
CA TYR A 339 18.93 12.69 -27.43
C TYR A 339 20.31 12.11 -27.10
N ASP A 340 21.37 12.89 -27.34
CA ASP A 340 22.76 12.47 -27.07
C ASP A 340 22.92 12.07 -25.58
N ASP A 341 23.78 11.08 -25.28
CA ASP A 341 23.97 10.47 -23.94
C ASP A 341 24.49 11.45 -22.85
N ASP A 342 24.75 12.71 -23.20
CA ASP A 342 25.35 13.75 -22.36
C ASP A 342 24.34 14.61 -21.56
N VAL A 343 23.07 14.21 -21.47
CA VAL A 343 22.05 14.98 -20.72
C VAL A 343 22.26 14.77 -19.21
N ASN A 344 23.20 15.54 -18.68
CA ASN A 344 23.61 15.44 -17.30
C ASN A 344 22.64 16.16 -16.36
N THR A 345 21.63 15.42 -15.89
CA THR A 345 20.66 15.92 -14.90
C THR A 345 21.28 16.22 -13.52
N THR A 346 22.56 15.91 -13.29
CA THR A 346 23.27 16.21 -12.03
C THR A 346 23.81 17.65 -11.93
N LEU A 347 24.01 18.33 -13.06
CA LEU A 347 24.58 19.70 -13.09
C LEU A 347 23.66 20.73 -12.41
N ASN A 348 22.35 20.65 -12.66
CA ASN A 348 21.34 21.58 -12.14
C ASN A 348 20.37 20.91 -11.15
N ALA A 349 20.87 20.04 -10.27
CA ALA A 349 20.05 19.20 -9.40
C ALA A 349 19.49 19.90 -8.13
N GLY A 350 19.17 21.20 -8.22
CA GLY A 350 18.71 21.98 -7.06
C GLY A 350 19.78 22.21 -5.98
N GLU A 351 19.43 23.06 -5.02
CA GLU A 351 20.29 23.51 -3.91
C GLU A 351 19.51 23.57 -2.60
N LEU A 352 20.22 23.40 -1.47
CA LEU A 352 19.68 23.64 -0.14
C LEU A 352 19.34 25.12 0.03
N ALA A 353 18.13 25.41 0.50
CA ALA A 353 17.73 26.76 0.86
C ALA A 353 18.46 27.19 2.15
N GLU A 354 18.85 28.47 2.20
CA GLU A 354 19.45 29.06 3.41
C GLU A 354 18.35 29.37 4.46
N PRO A 355 18.60 29.13 5.77
CA PRO A 355 19.84 28.64 6.35
C PRO A 355 20.04 27.11 6.17
N VAL A 356 21.27 26.70 5.86
CA VAL A 356 21.62 25.27 5.70
C VAL A 356 21.57 24.53 7.05
N ALA A 357 20.67 23.55 7.15
CA ALA A 357 20.62 22.61 8.29
C ALA A 357 21.92 21.80 8.41
N ASP A 358 22.34 21.44 9.64
CA ASP A 358 23.50 20.56 9.83
C ASP A 358 23.24 19.22 9.14
N THR A 359 24.00 18.94 8.07
CA THR A 359 23.88 17.73 7.25
C THR A 359 23.97 16.43 8.05
N ASN A 360 24.58 16.44 9.24
CA ASN A 360 24.67 15.26 10.12
C ASN A 360 23.44 15.05 11.01
N GLN A 361 22.50 15.98 11.05
CA GLN A 361 21.32 15.95 11.95
C GLN A 361 19.99 16.02 11.19
N ILE A 362 19.98 15.93 9.86
CA ILE A 362 18.75 16.05 9.06
C ILE A 362 17.82 14.86 9.33
N SER A 363 16.66 15.15 9.91
CA SER A 363 15.58 14.17 10.16
C SER A 363 14.58 14.09 9.01
N ARG A 364 14.51 15.12 8.14
CA ARG A 364 13.59 15.16 6.99
C ARG A 364 14.09 16.08 5.87
N TYR A 365 13.88 15.67 4.62
CA TYR A 365 14.09 16.51 3.44
C TYR A 365 12.75 17.04 2.90
N VAL A 366 12.69 18.32 2.55
CA VAL A 366 11.55 18.96 1.90
C VAL A 366 11.95 19.35 0.49
N VAL A 367 11.13 19.03 -0.51
CA VAL A 367 11.40 19.36 -1.92
C VAL A 367 10.27 20.24 -2.47
N TYR A 368 10.61 21.44 -2.91
CA TYR A 368 9.64 22.37 -3.51
C TYR A 368 9.52 22.19 -5.02
N LEU A 369 8.29 21.99 -5.52
CA LEU A 369 7.94 21.95 -6.94
C LEU A 369 6.91 23.03 -7.28
N ASP A 370 7.31 23.98 -8.12
CA ASP A 370 6.52 25.17 -8.46
C ASP A 370 5.35 24.87 -9.44
N GLY A 371 4.42 25.81 -9.52
CA GLY A 371 3.28 25.85 -10.43
C GLY A 371 3.67 26.10 -11.89
N ILE A 372 2.66 26.22 -12.74
CA ILE A 372 2.81 26.29 -14.21
C ILE A 372 3.49 27.58 -14.71
N GLY A 373 3.83 28.51 -13.80
CA GLY A 373 4.44 29.79 -14.13
C GLY A 373 5.96 29.73 -14.38
N ILE A 374 6.64 28.62 -14.09
CA ILE A 374 8.11 28.50 -14.18
C ILE A 374 8.61 28.24 -15.62
N SER A 375 9.74 28.87 -15.97
CA SER A 375 10.41 28.73 -17.28
C SER A 375 11.94 28.60 -17.21
N SER A 376 12.53 29.12 -16.13
CA SER A 376 13.95 29.03 -15.76
C SER A 376 14.07 28.57 -14.30
N PHE A 377 15.29 28.47 -13.76
CA PHE A 377 15.52 28.16 -12.34
C PHE A 377 15.19 29.33 -11.40
N GLU A 378 14.91 30.52 -11.94
CA GLU A 378 14.50 31.70 -11.18
C GLU A 378 12.99 31.67 -10.91
N TYR A 379 12.60 31.87 -9.65
CA TYR A 379 11.19 31.92 -9.26
C TYR A 379 10.56 33.30 -9.51
N LEU A 380 9.23 33.32 -9.60
CA LEU A 380 8.48 34.57 -9.59
C LEU A 380 8.58 35.26 -8.22
N PRO A 381 8.47 36.59 -8.13
CA PRO A 381 8.68 37.32 -6.88
C PRO A 381 7.83 36.85 -5.69
N ASP A 382 6.59 36.44 -5.93
CA ASP A 382 5.69 35.90 -4.90
C ASP A 382 6.11 34.52 -4.39
N ILE A 383 6.68 33.69 -5.27
CA ILE A 383 7.23 32.37 -4.90
C ILE A 383 8.58 32.53 -4.17
N GLU A 384 9.44 33.44 -4.64
CA GLU A 384 10.70 33.74 -3.95
C GLU A 384 10.42 34.27 -2.54
N GLU A 385 9.49 35.21 -2.37
CA GLU A 385 9.05 35.71 -1.06
C GLU A 385 8.51 34.59 -0.16
N PHE A 386 7.73 33.65 -0.72
CA PHE A 386 7.26 32.47 0.01
C PHE A 386 8.41 31.58 0.48
N LEU A 387 9.36 31.24 -0.39
CA LEU A 387 10.47 30.34 -0.05
C LEU A 387 11.46 30.97 0.93
N ASP A 388 11.79 32.25 0.74
CA ASP A 388 12.67 33.00 1.62
C ASP A 388 12.06 33.23 3.01
N THR A 389 10.72 33.26 3.10
CA THR A 389 10.02 33.30 4.40
C THR A 389 9.84 31.91 5.00
N LEU A 390 9.68 30.87 4.19
CA LEU A 390 9.50 29.49 4.66
C LEU A 390 10.79 28.95 5.27
N ALA A 391 11.92 29.03 4.55
CA ALA A 391 13.17 28.36 4.94
C ALA A 391 13.62 28.69 6.39
N PRO A 392 13.59 29.95 6.86
CA PRO A 392 13.97 30.29 8.23
C PRO A 392 12.98 29.83 9.30
N THR A 393 11.75 29.45 8.93
CA THR A 393 10.71 29.02 9.88
C THR A 393 10.64 27.50 10.06
N LEU A 394 11.35 26.75 9.20
CA LEU A 394 11.43 25.30 9.29
C LEU A 394 12.18 24.87 10.56
N PRO A 395 11.89 23.67 11.11
CA PRO A 395 12.68 23.09 12.19
C PRO A 395 14.16 22.93 11.81
N GLU A 396 15.07 23.00 12.79
CA GLU A 396 16.53 22.94 12.57
C GLU A 396 17.02 21.64 11.92
N ASP A 397 16.26 20.56 12.07
CA ASP A 397 16.52 19.22 11.52
C ASP A 397 15.83 18.96 10.17
N VAL A 398 15.21 19.97 9.56
CA VAL A 398 14.49 19.86 8.28
C VAL A 398 15.21 20.65 7.19
N ALA A 399 15.60 19.97 6.12
CA ALA A 399 16.34 20.56 5.00
C ALA A 399 15.43 20.81 3.78
N LEU A 400 15.32 22.06 3.33
CA LEU A 400 14.55 22.44 2.13
C LEU A 400 15.44 22.47 0.88
N ILE A 401 15.03 21.79 -0.18
CA ILE A 401 15.64 21.82 -1.50
C ILE A 401 14.73 22.62 -2.45
N ARG A 402 15.32 23.65 -3.07
CA ARG A 402 14.69 24.47 -4.12
C ARG A 402 15.52 24.42 -5.42
N GLY A 403 14.99 25.01 -6.50
CA GLY A 403 15.66 25.06 -7.81
C GLY A 403 15.51 23.80 -8.66
N ILE A 404 14.47 22.99 -8.43
CA ILE A 404 14.14 21.82 -9.28
C ILE A 404 13.16 22.25 -10.38
N MET A 405 13.36 21.77 -11.61
CA MET A 405 12.49 22.06 -12.76
C MET A 405 11.42 20.95 -12.97
N PRO A 406 10.17 21.11 -12.48
CA PRO A 406 9.16 20.04 -12.55
C PRO A 406 8.57 19.82 -13.95
N TYR A 407 8.82 20.72 -14.91
CA TYR A 407 8.24 20.69 -16.26
C TYR A 407 9.25 20.28 -17.37
N SER A 408 10.37 19.65 -17.01
CA SER A 408 11.44 19.26 -17.95
C SER A 408 12.12 17.95 -17.51
N VAL A 409 11.94 16.85 -18.25
CA VAL A 409 12.63 15.57 -17.93
C VAL A 409 14.13 15.64 -18.15
N MET A 410 14.58 16.61 -18.95
CA MET A 410 15.99 16.88 -19.23
C MET A 410 16.62 17.78 -18.17
N ASN A 411 15.84 18.27 -17.20
CA ASN A 411 16.23 19.30 -16.23
C ASN A 411 16.85 20.55 -16.91
N ALA A 412 16.36 20.89 -18.10
CA ALA A 412 16.85 21.99 -18.93
C ALA A 412 15.82 23.12 -19.01
N PRO A 413 16.22 24.40 -18.85
CA PRO A 413 15.31 25.53 -18.90
C PRO A 413 14.83 25.83 -20.33
N LEU A 414 13.84 26.71 -20.48
CA LEU A 414 13.20 27.01 -21.78
C LEU A 414 13.98 28.03 -22.63
N ASP A 415 14.87 28.79 -22.01
CA ASP A 415 15.63 29.89 -22.58
C ASP A 415 17.02 29.50 -23.14
N GLU A 416 17.43 28.24 -22.96
CA GLU A 416 18.72 27.71 -23.40
C GLU A 416 18.54 26.49 -24.32
N ASP A 417 19.38 26.40 -25.37
CA ASP A 417 19.54 25.25 -26.27
C ASP A 417 18.27 24.59 -26.86
N ARG A 418 17.21 25.37 -27.09
CA ARG A 418 15.94 24.93 -27.71
C ARG A 418 15.56 25.73 -28.96
N PRO A 419 14.86 25.13 -29.95
CA PRO A 419 14.19 25.89 -31.01
C PRO A 419 13.21 26.88 -30.37
N LEU A 420 13.33 28.18 -30.70
CA LEU A 420 12.58 29.30 -30.11
C LEU A 420 13.04 29.82 -28.74
N ALA A 421 14.25 29.47 -28.25
CA ALA A 421 14.82 30.05 -27.01
C ALA A 421 14.76 31.60 -26.95
N PHE A 422 14.91 32.29 -28.10
CA PHE A 422 14.75 33.75 -28.17
C PHE A 422 13.33 34.25 -27.83
N LEU A 423 12.29 33.48 -28.20
CA LEU A 423 10.89 33.80 -27.93
C LEU A 423 10.59 33.63 -26.44
N TRP A 424 11.12 32.57 -25.83
CA TRP A 424 10.97 32.30 -24.39
C TRP A 424 11.65 33.37 -23.54
N ARG A 425 12.88 33.78 -23.87
CA ARG A 425 13.56 34.92 -23.20
C ARG A 425 12.75 36.22 -23.28
N TYR A 426 12.11 36.47 -24.42
CA TYR A 426 11.28 37.66 -24.60
C TYR A 426 9.96 37.55 -23.82
N ALA A 427 9.32 36.37 -23.81
CA ALA A 427 8.13 36.10 -23.03
C ALA A 427 8.39 36.23 -21.52
N ASP A 428 9.53 35.73 -21.03
CA ASP A 428 9.93 35.82 -19.62
C ASP A 428 10.16 37.26 -19.19
N LYS A 429 10.89 38.06 -19.99
CA LYS A 429 11.09 39.48 -19.71
C LYS A 429 9.78 40.26 -19.57
N LEU A 430 8.78 39.93 -20.40
CA LEU A 430 7.44 40.55 -20.33
C LEU A 430 6.61 40.01 -19.17
N ARG A 431 6.78 38.74 -18.79
CA ARG A 431 6.13 38.11 -17.63
C ARG A 431 6.60 38.71 -16.31
N PHE A 432 7.91 38.88 -16.11
CA PHE A 432 8.46 39.52 -14.91
C PHE A 432 8.01 40.98 -14.76
N ALA A 433 7.74 41.67 -15.87
CA ALA A 433 7.18 43.02 -15.85
C ALA A 433 5.65 43.05 -15.65
N ASN A 434 4.92 42.07 -16.19
CA ASN A 434 3.48 41.92 -16.00
C ASN A 434 3.06 40.44 -16.09
N PRO A 435 2.70 39.80 -14.97
CA PRO A 435 2.23 38.41 -14.93
C PRO A 435 1.00 38.12 -15.79
N MET A 436 0.20 39.15 -16.14
CA MET A 436 -0.98 39.06 -17.01
C MET A 436 -0.69 39.30 -18.49
N SER A 437 0.59 39.37 -18.89
CA SER A 437 0.95 39.58 -20.30
C SER A 437 0.52 38.40 -21.19
N VAL A 438 -0.03 38.70 -22.37
CA VAL A 438 -0.49 37.69 -23.35
C VAL A 438 0.63 36.74 -23.79
N LEU A 439 1.87 37.23 -23.81
CA LEU A 439 3.05 36.42 -24.14
C LEU A 439 3.50 35.54 -22.95
N GLY A 440 3.35 35.99 -21.69
CA GLY A 440 3.57 35.16 -20.51
C GLY A 440 2.59 33.98 -20.40
N LEU A 441 1.37 34.12 -20.94
CA LEU A 441 0.38 33.04 -21.03
C LEU A 441 0.88 31.83 -21.86
N LEU A 442 1.81 32.02 -22.80
CA LEU A 442 2.35 30.94 -23.61
C LEU A 442 3.15 29.91 -22.80
N VAL A 443 3.90 30.37 -21.78
CA VAL A 443 4.62 29.49 -20.84
C VAL A 443 3.60 28.66 -20.04
N ASN A 444 2.56 29.32 -19.52
CA ASN A 444 1.51 28.65 -18.76
C ASN A 444 0.78 27.59 -19.61
N ILE A 445 0.45 27.90 -20.87
CA ILE A 445 -0.17 26.94 -21.80
C ILE A 445 0.74 25.74 -22.03
N ARG A 446 2.04 25.96 -22.28
CA ARG A 446 3.01 24.87 -22.45
C ARG A 446 3.06 23.99 -21.20
N ASN A 447 3.18 24.59 -20.02
CA ASN A 447 3.27 23.85 -18.77
C ASN A 447 1.95 23.12 -18.42
N ILE A 448 0.78 23.67 -18.74
CA ILE A 448 -0.51 22.96 -18.65
C ILE A 448 -0.53 21.70 -19.54
N LEU A 449 0.01 21.78 -20.76
CA LEU A 449 0.13 20.60 -21.62
C LEU A 449 1.05 19.55 -21.00
N ILE A 450 2.14 19.96 -20.35
CA ILE A 450 3.04 19.05 -19.61
C ILE A 450 2.38 18.45 -18.36
N VAL A 451 1.54 19.20 -17.64
CA VAL A 451 0.64 18.65 -16.61
C VAL A 451 -0.26 17.58 -17.21
N GLY A 452 -0.80 17.82 -18.41
CA GLY A 452 -1.53 16.83 -19.20
C GLY A 452 -0.70 15.59 -19.53
N VAL A 453 0.58 15.75 -19.89
CA VAL A 453 1.52 14.63 -20.14
C VAL A 453 1.70 13.80 -18.88
N SER A 454 1.97 14.43 -17.73
CA SER A 454 2.11 13.78 -16.42
C SER A 454 0.84 13.01 -16.01
N ALA A 455 -0.34 13.57 -16.28
CA ALA A 455 -1.64 12.98 -15.93
C ALA A 455 -2.14 11.90 -16.92
N ASP A 456 -1.58 11.82 -18.12
CA ASP A 456 -1.96 10.84 -19.15
C ASP A 456 -1.45 9.44 -18.77
N LYS A 457 -2.29 8.41 -18.87
CA LYS A 457 -1.91 7.02 -18.57
C LYS A 457 -0.83 6.46 -19.51
N ARG A 458 -0.67 7.06 -20.69
CA ARG A 458 0.28 6.64 -21.73
C ARG A 458 1.64 7.29 -21.51
N TYR A 459 1.67 8.62 -21.39
CA TYR A 459 2.92 9.38 -21.30
C TYR A 459 3.40 9.58 -19.86
N GLY A 460 2.47 9.68 -18.91
CA GLY A 460 2.74 10.00 -17.51
C GLY A 460 3.75 9.08 -16.84
N PRO A 461 3.66 7.74 -16.97
CA PRO A 461 4.65 6.85 -16.33
C PRO A 461 6.10 7.18 -16.71
N LEU A 462 6.35 7.46 -18.00
CA LEU A 462 7.69 7.83 -18.48
C LEU A 462 8.12 9.20 -17.96
N TYR A 463 7.22 10.19 -18.07
CA TYR A 463 7.48 11.56 -17.63
C TYR A 463 7.78 11.64 -16.14
N ASN A 464 6.89 11.05 -15.34
CA ASN A 464 6.95 11.10 -13.88
C ASN A 464 8.16 10.35 -13.33
N GLN A 465 8.61 9.28 -14.01
CA GLN A 465 9.87 8.63 -13.69
C GLN A 465 11.07 9.53 -13.99
N GLY A 466 11.08 10.24 -15.13
CA GLY A 466 12.13 11.21 -15.44
C GLY A 466 12.24 12.31 -14.39
N ILE A 467 11.11 12.88 -13.96
CA ILE A 467 11.09 13.87 -12.86
C ILE A 467 11.56 13.26 -11.53
N ALA A 468 11.18 12.02 -11.23
CA ALA A 468 11.67 11.33 -10.02
C ALA A 468 13.20 11.17 -10.04
N GLN A 469 13.82 10.91 -11.21
CA GLN A 469 15.27 10.89 -11.35
C GLN A 469 15.91 12.24 -11.03
N VAL A 470 15.34 13.33 -11.55
CA VAL A 470 15.84 14.69 -11.29
C VAL A 470 15.81 14.99 -9.79
N VAL A 471 14.70 14.66 -9.11
CA VAL A 471 14.58 14.85 -7.67
C VAL A 471 15.54 13.93 -6.89
N PHE A 472 15.68 12.66 -7.30
CA PHE A 472 16.63 11.73 -6.70
C PHE A 472 18.07 12.26 -6.76
N ASN A 473 18.50 12.74 -7.93
CA ASN A 473 19.82 13.33 -8.11
C ASN A 473 20.00 14.57 -7.21
N GLY A 474 18.95 15.39 -7.06
CA GLY A 474 18.99 16.54 -6.18
C GLY A 474 19.09 16.19 -4.70
N LEU A 475 18.36 15.18 -4.25
CA LEU A 475 18.46 14.67 -2.88
C LEU A 475 19.86 14.14 -2.58
N VAL A 476 20.40 13.27 -3.44
CA VAL A 476 21.73 12.65 -3.23
C VAL A 476 22.84 13.70 -3.29
N LYS A 477 22.76 14.67 -4.21
CA LYS A 477 23.70 15.80 -4.28
C LYS A 477 23.72 16.60 -2.97
N ASN A 478 22.55 16.78 -2.34
CA ASN A 478 22.38 17.54 -1.11
C ASN A 478 22.44 16.67 0.18
N GLY A 479 23.15 15.53 0.11
CA GLY A 479 23.53 14.75 1.30
C GLY A 479 22.58 13.62 1.70
N TYR A 480 21.51 13.35 0.94
CA TYR A 480 20.60 12.25 1.25
C TYR A 480 21.30 10.88 1.13
N GLN A 481 21.28 10.10 2.21
CA GLN A 481 21.85 8.74 2.23
C GLN A 481 20.81 7.70 1.78
N VAL A 482 21.02 7.09 0.61
CA VAL A 482 20.09 6.07 0.07
C VAL A 482 20.01 4.86 1.01
N GLY A 483 18.78 4.50 1.42
CA GLY A 483 18.52 3.44 2.38
C GLY A 483 18.50 3.87 3.85
N SER A 484 18.75 5.16 4.16
CA SER A 484 18.64 5.68 5.54
C SER A 484 17.22 5.62 6.10
N GLY A 485 16.22 5.60 5.22
CA GLY A 485 14.81 5.72 5.61
C GLY A 485 14.39 7.14 6.01
N THR A 486 15.25 8.15 5.82
CA THR A 486 14.93 9.56 6.11
C THR A 486 13.73 10.01 5.25
N PRO A 487 12.63 10.50 5.84
CA PRO A 487 11.44 10.93 5.10
C PRO A 487 11.70 12.09 4.13
N VAL A 488 10.95 12.11 3.03
CA VAL A 488 10.93 13.20 2.05
C VAL A 488 9.52 13.78 1.94
N THR A 489 9.36 15.09 2.05
CA THR A 489 8.07 15.78 1.88
C THR A 489 8.12 16.69 0.65
N PHE A 490 7.23 16.50 -0.31
CA PHE A 490 7.06 17.45 -1.39
C PHE A 490 6.16 18.61 -0.98
N ILE A 491 6.51 19.84 -1.36
CA ILE A 491 5.60 20.98 -1.38
C ILE A 491 5.32 21.31 -2.85
N GLY A 492 4.08 21.13 -3.28
CA GLY A 492 3.67 21.33 -4.68
C GLY A 492 2.61 22.42 -4.83
N TYR A 493 2.96 23.52 -5.50
CA TYR A 493 2.03 24.62 -5.78
C TYR A 493 1.31 24.42 -7.13
N SER A 494 -0.03 24.52 -7.16
CA SER A 494 -0.82 24.45 -8.39
C SER A 494 -0.51 23.19 -9.23
N GLY A 495 0.00 23.33 -10.47
CA GLY A 495 0.48 22.22 -11.30
C GLY A 495 1.60 21.38 -10.65
N GLY A 496 2.42 21.98 -9.79
CA GLY A 496 3.44 21.31 -8.99
C GLY A 496 2.87 20.27 -8.02
N GLY A 497 1.61 20.42 -7.59
CA GLY A 497 0.90 19.41 -6.82
C GLY A 497 0.66 18.11 -7.59
N GLN A 498 0.29 18.20 -8.87
CA GLN A 498 0.21 17.04 -9.76
C GLN A 498 1.60 16.41 -9.94
N MET A 499 2.63 17.21 -10.20
CA MET A 499 3.99 16.71 -10.40
C MET A 499 4.52 15.97 -9.17
N SER A 500 4.31 16.55 -7.98
CA SER A 500 4.68 15.96 -6.68
C SER A 500 4.05 14.59 -6.49
N CYS A 501 2.71 14.52 -6.59
CA CYS A 501 1.99 13.26 -6.39
C CYS A 501 2.31 12.22 -7.48
N ALA A 502 2.65 12.65 -8.69
CA ALA A 502 2.86 11.77 -9.82
C ALA A 502 4.25 11.11 -9.82
N ASN A 503 5.29 11.82 -9.39
CA ASN A 503 6.67 11.30 -9.36
C ASN A 503 7.00 10.55 -8.06
N ALA A 504 6.36 10.91 -6.94
CA ALA A 504 6.61 10.34 -5.63
C ALA A 504 6.55 8.80 -5.55
N PRO A 505 5.64 8.06 -6.22
CA PRO A 505 5.66 6.59 -6.20
C PRO A 505 6.94 5.97 -6.78
N TYR A 506 7.59 6.64 -7.74
CA TYR A 506 8.84 6.20 -8.33
C TYR A 506 10.00 6.54 -7.40
N LEU A 507 10.02 7.76 -6.85
CA LEU A 507 11.05 8.19 -5.92
C LEU A 507 11.06 7.34 -4.64
N LYS A 508 9.89 7.04 -4.07
CA LYS A 508 9.74 6.18 -2.89
C LYS A 508 10.39 4.81 -3.11
N ARG A 509 10.20 4.22 -4.29
CA ARG A 509 10.81 2.93 -4.64
C ARG A 509 12.33 3.03 -4.74
N ALA A 510 12.86 4.13 -5.26
CA ALA A 510 14.29 4.33 -5.41
C ALA A 510 15.00 4.60 -4.08
N LEU A 511 14.37 5.38 -3.18
CA LEU A 511 14.95 5.72 -1.87
C LEU A 511 14.71 4.65 -0.81
N GLY A 512 13.61 3.90 -0.90
CA GLY A 512 13.16 3.00 0.16
C GLY A 512 12.68 3.75 1.41
N ALA A 513 12.19 4.99 1.25
CA ALA A 513 11.87 5.89 2.36
C ALA A 513 10.43 6.43 2.31
N PRO A 514 9.86 6.88 3.45
CA PRO A 514 8.54 7.51 3.51
C PRO A 514 8.46 8.79 2.66
N ILE A 515 7.36 8.99 1.93
CA ILE A 515 7.13 10.21 1.13
C ILE A 515 5.73 10.80 1.37
N ASP A 516 5.71 12.07 1.77
CA ASP A 516 4.53 12.92 1.95
C ASP A 516 4.40 13.96 0.84
N VAL A 517 3.20 14.47 0.62
CA VAL A 517 2.96 15.63 -0.26
C VAL A 517 2.07 16.66 0.44
N ILE A 518 2.55 17.90 0.50
CA ILE A 518 1.77 19.09 0.83
C ILE A 518 1.45 19.81 -0.48
N SER A 519 0.19 19.79 -0.87
CA SER A 519 -0.31 20.42 -2.09
C SER A 519 -0.99 21.74 -1.77
N LEU A 520 -0.50 22.83 -2.38
CA LEU A 520 -1.05 24.18 -2.26
C LEU A 520 -1.92 24.48 -3.49
N GLY A 521 -3.25 24.36 -3.36
CA GLY A 521 -4.19 24.59 -4.47
C GLY A 521 -3.99 23.66 -5.68
N GLY A 522 -3.47 22.45 -5.47
CA GLY A 522 -2.99 21.60 -6.57
C GLY A 522 -4.07 20.99 -7.46
N VAL A 523 -3.81 20.93 -8.78
CA VAL A 523 -4.73 20.32 -9.77
C VAL A 523 -4.32 18.88 -10.08
N ILE A 524 -4.72 17.96 -9.20
CA ILE A 524 -4.24 16.57 -9.21
C ILE A 524 -5.20 15.63 -9.95
N SER A 525 -4.66 14.73 -10.77
CA SER A 525 -5.41 13.70 -11.50
C SER A 525 -5.68 12.44 -10.66
N ALA A 526 -6.69 11.65 -11.06
CA ALA A 526 -6.95 10.34 -10.47
C ALA A 526 -6.17 9.18 -11.12
N ASN A 527 -5.34 9.46 -12.13
CA ASN A 527 -4.58 8.44 -12.87
C ASN A 527 -3.26 8.09 -12.19
N ILE A 528 -2.83 8.89 -11.22
CA ILE A 528 -1.60 8.69 -10.45
C ILE A 528 -1.88 7.84 -9.20
N ASN A 529 -0.92 7.01 -8.81
CA ASN A 529 -1.10 6.06 -7.72
C ASN A 529 -0.82 6.70 -6.34
N ILE A 530 -1.72 7.58 -5.91
CA ILE A 530 -1.64 8.31 -4.62
C ILE A 530 -1.57 7.36 -3.43
N LEU A 531 -2.05 6.12 -3.57
CA LEU A 531 -2.01 5.11 -2.49
C LEU A 531 -0.59 4.74 -2.06
N LYS A 532 0.44 5.03 -2.88
CA LYS A 532 1.84 4.78 -2.55
C LYS A 532 2.45 5.85 -1.65
N LEU A 533 1.85 7.03 -1.56
CA LEU A 533 2.26 8.07 -0.60
C LEU A 533 1.96 7.60 0.82
N GLU A 534 2.70 8.15 1.79
CA GLU A 534 2.24 8.07 3.19
C GLU A 534 1.00 8.93 3.33
N HIS A 535 1.11 10.22 3.02
CA HIS A 535 -0.03 11.12 3.06
C HIS A 535 -0.01 12.23 2.00
N LEU A 536 -1.21 12.69 1.60
CA LEU A 536 -1.42 13.90 0.80
C LEU A 536 -2.20 14.93 1.64
N TYR A 537 -1.51 15.99 2.09
CA TYR A 537 -2.10 17.17 2.69
C TYR A 537 -2.48 18.15 1.58
N HIS A 538 -3.76 18.34 1.33
CA HIS A 538 -4.26 19.19 0.25
C HIS A 538 -4.90 20.45 0.81
N LEU A 539 -4.17 21.57 0.74
CA LEU A 539 -4.58 22.89 1.21
C LEU A 539 -5.38 23.58 0.10
N VAL A 540 -6.62 23.96 0.42
CA VAL A 540 -7.60 24.47 -0.56
C VAL A 540 -8.25 25.75 -0.06
N GLY A 541 -8.24 26.78 -0.90
CA GLY A 541 -9.00 28.02 -0.67
C GLY A 541 -10.44 27.92 -1.16
N GLU A 542 -11.40 28.50 -0.42
CA GLU A 542 -12.82 28.48 -0.81
C GLU A 542 -13.09 29.26 -2.11
N LYS A 543 -12.25 30.26 -2.43
CA LYS A 543 -12.34 31.05 -3.66
C LYS A 543 -11.37 30.57 -4.76
N ASP A 544 -10.63 29.49 -4.53
CA ASP A 544 -9.77 28.89 -5.54
C ASP A 544 -10.62 28.25 -6.65
N VAL A 545 -10.64 28.88 -7.82
CA VAL A 545 -11.35 28.38 -9.01
C VAL A 545 -10.53 27.38 -9.81
N VAL A 546 -9.21 27.36 -9.62
CA VAL A 546 -8.26 26.53 -10.37
C VAL A 546 -8.23 25.12 -9.78
N GLU A 547 -8.11 24.97 -8.46
CA GLU A 547 -8.20 23.65 -7.79
C GLU A 547 -9.52 22.95 -8.17
N LYS A 548 -10.64 23.70 -8.16
CA LYS A 548 -11.98 23.20 -8.48
C LYS A 548 -12.13 22.69 -9.92
N LEU A 549 -11.17 22.95 -10.81
CA LEU A 549 -11.14 22.32 -12.14
C LEU A 549 -10.76 20.84 -12.05
N GLY A 550 -9.91 20.44 -11.10
CA GLY A 550 -9.42 19.08 -10.96
C GLY A 550 -10.55 18.03 -10.92
N PRO A 551 -11.52 18.13 -9.98
CA PRO A 551 -12.68 17.25 -9.97
C PRO A 551 -13.52 17.28 -11.25
N LYS A 552 -13.52 18.36 -12.04
CA LYS A 552 -14.32 18.48 -13.26
C LYS A 552 -13.65 17.83 -14.47
N ILE A 553 -12.36 18.06 -14.64
CA ILE A 553 -11.60 17.60 -15.82
C ILE A 553 -11.07 16.18 -15.66
N PHE A 554 -10.99 15.64 -14.43
CA PHE A 554 -10.56 14.28 -14.13
C PHE A 554 -11.73 13.39 -13.70
N PRO A 555 -12.41 12.66 -14.63
CA PRO A 555 -13.54 11.79 -14.29
C PRO A 555 -13.23 10.77 -13.20
N GLY A 556 -11.98 10.30 -13.10
CA GLY A 556 -11.58 9.38 -12.04
C GLY A 556 -11.69 9.95 -10.62
N ARG A 557 -11.86 11.28 -10.44
CA ARG A 557 -12.17 11.90 -9.14
C ARG A 557 -13.67 11.87 -8.81
N TRP A 558 -14.53 11.46 -9.75
CA TRP A 558 -15.98 11.39 -9.53
C TRP A 558 -16.34 10.15 -8.71
N GLN A 559 -17.38 10.26 -7.90
CA GLN A 559 -17.86 9.16 -7.04
C GLN A 559 -18.30 7.91 -7.84
N LEU A 560 -18.66 8.08 -9.12
CA LEU A 560 -19.00 6.99 -10.05
C LEU A 560 -17.84 6.02 -10.33
N PHE A 561 -16.60 6.40 -10.03
CA PHE A 561 -15.41 5.55 -10.22
C PHE A 561 -14.78 5.18 -8.87
N PRO A 562 -15.44 4.37 -8.03
CA PRO A 562 -14.99 4.09 -6.67
C PRO A 562 -13.64 3.36 -6.61
N LEU A 563 -13.23 2.71 -7.70
CA LEU A 563 -11.98 1.97 -7.83
C LEU A 563 -10.78 2.83 -8.30
N SER A 564 -10.97 4.12 -8.57
CA SER A 564 -9.86 5.01 -8.91
C SER A 564 -8.89 5.19 -7.75
N TYR A 565 -7.62 5.47 -8.04
CA TYR A 565 -6.61 5.70 -7.01
C TYR A 565 -7.00 6.85 -6.06
N TRP A 566 -7.57 7.92 -6.61
CA TRP A 566 -8.04 9.07 -5.84
C TRP A 566 -9.13 8.69 -4.84
N ASN A 567 -10.20 8.04 -5.29
CA ASN A 567 -11.34 7.72 -4.44
C ASN A 567 -10.99 6.69 -3.37
N ARG A 568 -10.07 5.77 -3.68
CA ARG A 568 -9.52 4.81 -2.72
C ARG A 568 -8.65 5.50 -1.68
N ALA A 569 -7.72 6.36 -2.11
CA ALA A 569 -6.88 7.11 -1.18
C ALA A 569 -7.70 8.00 -0.24
N LYS A 570 -8.77 8.62 -0.76
CA LYS A 570 -9.72 9.39 0.04
C LYS A 570 -10.42 8.53 1.10
N ARG A 571 -10.90 7.33 0.77
CA ARG A 571 -11.56 6.44 1.75
C ARG A 571 -10.60 5.97 2.85
N ARG A 572 -9.34 5.71 2.49
CA ARG A 572 -8.28 5.30 3.43
C ARG A 572 -7.78 6.39 4.37
N GLY A 573 -8.27 7.62 4.24
CA GLY A 573 -7.71 8.74 5.00
C GLY A 573 -6.31 9.15 4.53
N LYS A 574 -5.82 8.68 3.36
CA LYS A 574 -4.51 9.10 2.80
C LYS A 574 -4.51 10.50 2.20
N ILE A 575 -5.64 11.20 2.24
CA ILE A 575 -5.80 12.56 1.73
C ILE A 575 -6.51 13.38 2.80
N SER A 576 -5.83 14.37 3.36
CA SER A 576 -6.45 15.40 4.21
C SER A 576 -6.75 16.64 3.39
N PHE A 577 -7.99 17.11 3.42
CA PHE A 577 -8.38 18.39 2.84
C PHE A 577 -8.35 19.45 3.93
N ILE A 578 -7.49 20.45 3.77
CA ILE A 578 -7.28 21.52 4.75
C ILE A 578 -7.86 22.80 4.15
N SER A 579 -8.86 23.38 4.80
CA SER A 579 -9.43 24.65 4.37
C SER A 579 -8.51 25.81 4.74
N MET A 580 -8.20 26.65 3.75
CA MET A 580 -7.49 27.92 3.94
C MET A 580 -8.45 29.11 4.02
N GLY A 581 -9.75 28.85 4.17
CA GLY A 581 -10.78 29.89 4.26
C GLY A 581 -10.97 30.67 2.94
N PRO A 582 -11.33 31.97 2.99
CA PRO A 582 -11.83 32.73 1.83
C PRO A 582 -10.71 33.25 0.90
N VAL A 583 -9.68 32.45 0.65
CA VAL A 583 -8.52 32.74 -0.21
C VAL A 583 -8.70 32.17 -1.63
N GLY A 584 -8.07 32.82 -2.61
CA GLY A 584 -8.02 32.42 -4.02
C GLY A 584 -6.78 31.58 -4.36
N HIS A 585 -6.52 31.40 -5.66
CA HIS A 585 -5.42 30.54 -6.13
C HIS A 585 -4.05 31.24 -6.09
N GLN A 586 -3.94 32.41 -6.72
CA GLN A 586 -2.69 33.14 -6.96
C GLN A 586 -2.78 34.59 -6.48
N VAL A 587 -1.63 35.25 -6.27
CA VAL A 587 -1.56 36.66 -5.85
C VAL A 587 -2.05 37.58 -7.00
N PRO A 588 -2.82 38.66 -6.72
CA PRO A 588 -3.36 39.07 -5.42
C PRO A 588 -4.62 38.28 -5.01
N GLY A 589 -4.81 38.12 -3.70
CA GLY A 589 -5.91 37.42 -3.06
C GLY A 589 -5.72 35.90 -2.94
N GLY A 590 -4.54 35.37 -3.26
CA GLY A 590 -4.22 33.94 -3.30
C GLY A 590 -3.67 33.38 -2.00
N ILE A 591 -3.52 32.05 -1.95
CA ILE A 591 -3.01 31.31 -0.77
C ILE A 591 -1.63 31.82 -0.30
N LEU A 592 -0.78 32.28 -1.22
CA LEU A 592 0.56 32.82 -0.94
C LEU A 592 0.60 34.35 -0.77
N ASP A 593 -0.54 35.04 -0.67
CA ASP A 593 -0.56 36.51 -0.64
C ASP A 593 -0.15 37.08 0.74
N PRO A 594 0.96 37.84 0.84
CA PRO A 594 1.38 38.47 2.10
C PRO A 594 0.50 39.66 2.50
N LYS A 595 -0.26 40.24 1.56
CA LYS A 595 -1.09 41.44 1.75
C LYS A 595 -2.54 41.12 2.05
N LEU A 596 -2.99 39.89 1.80
CA LEU A 596 -4.34 39.45 2.13
C LEU A 596 -4.42 39.13 3.63
N ILE A 597 -5.08 40.00 4.41
CA ILE A 597 -5.32 39.78 5.83
C ILE A 597 -6.64 39.02 6.03
N LEU A 598 -6.58 37.95 6.81
CA LEU A 598 -7.68 37.06 7.14
C LEU A 598 -8.45 37.56 8.39
N PRO A 599 -9.66 37.04 8.66
CA PRO A 599 -10.45 37.45 9.82
C PRO A 599 -9.76 37.29 11.18
N ASP A 600 -8.76 36.41 11.28
CA ASP A 600 -7.97 36.15 12.49
C ASP A 600 -6.75 37.09 12.63
N GLY A 601 -6.57 38.03 11.70
CA GLY A 601 -5.49 39.02 11.71
C GLY A 601 -4.17 38.56 11.08
N ARG A 602 -4.04 37.27 10.70
CA ARG A 602 -2.86 36.77 9.96
C ARG A 602 -2.97 37.11 8.47
N SER A 603 -1.83 37.19 7.77
CA SER A 603 -1.84 37.18 6.31
C SER A 603 -2.10 35.78 5.77
N SER A 604 -2.57 35.66 4.53
CA SER A 604 -2.73 34.36 3.86
C SER A 604 -1.40 33.61 3.75
N LEU A 605 -0.31 34.32 3.45
CA LEU A 605 1.05 33.75 3.47
C LEU A 605 1.39 33.19 4.85
N GLN A 606 1.19 33.98 5.93
CA GLN A 606 1.49 33.55 7.29
C GLN A 606 0.68 32.31 7.68
N GLN A 607 -0.64 32.29 7.38
CA GLN A 607 -1.48 31.12 7.62
C GLN A 607 -0.93 29.88 6.89
N THR A 608 -0.48 30.03 5.64
CA THR A 608 0.08 28.94 4.85
C THR A 608 1.37 28.39 5.45
N LEU A 609 2.28 29.27 5.89
CA LEU A 609 3.52 28.88 6.55
C LEU A 609 3.26 28.18 7.89
N ASP A 610 2.37 28.73 8.72
CA ASP A 610 1.97 28.11 9.99
C ASP A 610 1.41 26.70 9.76
N THR A 611 0.58 26.55 8.73
CA THR A 611 -0.03 25.26 8.35
C THR A 611 1.01 24.26 7.87
N ILE A 612 1.98 24.68 7.04
CA ILE A 612 3.09 23.82 6.58
C ILE A 612 3.93 23.36 7.76
N ASN A 613 4.33 24.28 8.64
CA ASN A 613 5.15 23.97 9.80
C ASN A 613 4.43 23.02 10.76
N ALA A 614 3.14 23.26 11.01
CA ALA A 614 2.34 22.38 11.84
C ALA A 614 2.13 20.99 11.20
N ILE A 615 2.09 20.86 9.86
CA ILE A 615 2.12 19.54 9.19
C ILE A 615 3.47 18.86 9.41
N LEU A 616 4.58 19.56 9.18
CA LEU A 616 5.94 19.01 9.30
C LEU A 616 6.28 18.58 10.74
N ARG A 617 5.72 19.27 11.74
CA ARG A 617 5.79 18.93 13.17
C ARG A 617 4.74 17.89 13.61
N GLY A 618 3.79 17.55 12.73
CA GLY A 618 2.68 16.63 13.02
C GLY A 618 1.60 17.21 13.96
N GLU A 619 1.55 18.52 14.16
CA GLU A 619 0.63 19.27 15.07
C GLU A 619 -0.75 19.55 14.47
N MET A 620 -0.88 19.53 13.14
CA MET A 620 -2.01 20.13 12.41
C MET A 620 -3.35 19.39 12.46
N LEU A 621 -3.42 18.24 13.12
CA LEU A 621 -4.62 17.39 13.13
C LEU A 621 -5.06 17.00 14.55
N GLU A 622 -4.75 17.82 15.55
CA GLU A 622 -5.20 17.66 16.94
C GLU A 622 -6.67 18.02 17.18
N THR A 623 -7.55 17.88 16.19
CA THR A 623 -8.96 17.70 16.51
C THR A 623 -9.11 16.31 17.11
N GLY A 624 -9.04 16.22 18.44
CA GLY A 624 -9.37 15.01 19.15
C GLY A 624 -10.66 14.43 18.57
N LEU A 625 -10.60 13.17 18.14
CA LEU A 625 -11.81 12.42 17.80
C LEU A 625 -12.62 12.31 19.10
N GLU A 626 -13.56 13.22 19.32
CA GLU A 626 -14.54 13.08 20.39
C GLU A 626 -15.30 11.78 20.13
N ARG A 627 -15.07 10.77 20.97
CA ARG A 627 -15.83 9.53 20.94
C ARG A 627 -17.27 9.88 21.29
N GLY A 628 -18.21 9.50 20.42
CA GLY A 628 -19.63 9.72 20.67
C GLY A 628 -20.09 8.94 21.90
N SER A 629 -21.18 9.41 22.52
CA SER A 629 -21.65 8.95 23.84
C SER A 629 -22.26 7.54 23.90
N GLN A 630 -22.03 6.68 22.91
CA GLN A 630 -22.56 5.31 22.96
C GLN A 630 -21.74 4.48 23.95
N THR A 631 -22.41 3.97 24.99
CA THR A 631 -21.83 3.07 25.99
C THR A 631 -21.30 1.80 25.32
N ASN A 632 -20.00 1.55 25.41
CA ASN A 632 -19.35 0.30 25.00
C ASN A 632 -18.94 -0.51 26.23
N ASN A 633 -18.59 -1.79 26.05
CA ASN A 633 -18.20 -2.68 27.14
C ASN A 633 -16.90 -2.21 27.81
N TYR A 634 -15.91 -1.74 27.04
CA TYR A 634 -14.63 -1.27 27.56
C TYR A 634 -14.77 -0.15 28.60
N ASP A 635 -15.61 0.86 28.35
CA ASP A 635 -15.78 2.00 29.26
C ASP A 635 -16.43 1.54 30.58
N ALA A 636 -17.41 0.64 30.51
CA ALA A 636 -18.02 0.02 31.69
C ALA A 636 -16.99 -0.83 32.46
N PHE A 637 -16.18 -1.62 31.76
CA PHE A 637 -15.14 -2.45 32.37
C PHE A 637 -14.00 -1.64 32.97
N SER A 638 -13.69 -0.47 32.42
CA SER A 638 -12.60 0.38 32.91
C SER A 638 -13.01 1.18 34.16
N ALA A 639 -14.32 1.34 34.39
CA ALA A 639 -14.85 1.98 35.58
C ALA A 639 -14.78 1.08 36.83
N THR A 640 -14.63 -0.25 36.70
CA THR A 640 -14.59 -1.15 37.86
C THR A 640 -13.23 -1.15 38.56
N PRO A 641 -13.18 -1.13 39.91
CA PRO A 641 -11.96 -1.33 40.67
C PRO A 641 -11.28 -2.69 40.41
N LEU A 642 -11.95 -3.65 39.76
CA LEU A 642 -11.35 -4.93 39.37
C LEU A 642 -10.26 -4.75 38.29
N VAL A 643 -10.43 -3.75 37.42
CA VAL A 643 -9.54 -3.50 36.27
C VAL A 643 -8.58 -2.34 36.52
N GLN A 644 -8.97 -1.36 37.34
CA GLN A 644 -8.15 -0.18 37.63
C GLN A 644 -6.85 -0.54 38.34
N TYR A 645 -5.71 -0.27 37.70
CA TYR A 645 -4.39 -0.63 38.23
C TYR A 645 -4.08 0.07 39.57
N GLN A 646 -4.65 1.27 39.80
CA GLN A 646 -4.48 2.03 41.05
C GLN A 646 -5.07 1.31 42.28
N SER A 647 -5.95 0.32 42.07
CA SER A 647 -6.49 -0.52 43.14
C SER A 647 -5.45 -1.49 43.73
N TYR A 648 -4.28 -1.62 43.10
CA TYR A 648 -3.25 -2.63 43.41
C TYR A 648 -1.90 -1.96 43.73
N PRO A 649 -1.66 -1.57 44.99
CA PRO A 649 -0.45 -0.82 45.36
C PRO A 649 0.86 -1.62 45.15
N LEU A 650 1.95 -0.93 44.82
CA LEU A 650 3.25 -1.55 44.47
C LEU A 650 4.09 -1.98 45.69
N ASP A 651 3.87 -1.37 46.85
CA ASP A 651 4.54 -1.66 48.13
C ASP A 651 4.01 -2.92 48.82
N ARG A 652 2.97 -3.55 48.27
CA ARG A 652 2.34 -4.76 48.81
C ARG A 652 2.68 -5.99 47.99
N GLN A 653 3.04 -7.06 48.68
CA GLN A 653 3.39 -8.34 48.08
C GLN A 653 2.76 -9.47 48.87
N PRO A 654 2.11 -10.41 48.16
CA PRO A 654 1.56 -11.59 48.82
C PRO A 654 2.70 -12.49 49.32
N ASP A 655 2.37 -13.41 50.23
CA ASP A 655 3.35 -14.37 50.76
C ASP A 655 3.98 -15.19 49.61
N PRO A 656 5.31 -15.13 49.41
CA PRO A 656 5.99 -15.83 48.31
C PRO A 656 5.99 -17.36 48.45
N SER A 657 5.57 -17.91 49.60
CA SER A 657 5.32 -19.34 49.78
C SER A 657 3.98 -19.79 49.19
N LEU A 658 3.01 -18.87 49.08
CA LEU A 658 1.65 -19.13 48.60
C LEU A 658 1.44 -18.62 47.16
N TYR A 659 2.15 -17.55 46.78
CA TYR A 659 2.00 -16.88 45.50
C TYR A 659 3.35 -16.70 44.79
N ARG A 660 3.32 -16.65 43.45
CA ARG A 660 4.50 -16.45 42.60
C ARG A 660 4.25 -15.32 41.59
N PRO A 661 5.27 -14.53 41.21
CA PRO A 661 5.11 -13.55 40.14
C PRO A 661 4.82 -14.26 38.81
N ILE A 662 4.03 -13.63 37.94
CA ILE A 662 3.69 -14.18 36.62
C ILE A 662 4.90 -14.18 35.68
N GLY A 663 5.80 -13.21 35.85
CA GLY A 663 7.06 -13.10 35.12
C GLY A 663 8.05 -12.22 35.87
N ASP A 664 9.31 -12.23 35.40
CA ASP A 664 10.39 -11.52 36.08
C ASP A 664 10.26 -10.00 35.99
N TRP A 665 9.90 -9.48 34.81
CA TRP A 665 9.68 -8.06 34.57
C TRP A 665 8.21 -7.82 34.26
N ILE A 666 7.49 -7.23 35.19
CA ILE A 666 6.07 -6.87 35.05
C ILE A 666 5.94 -5.37 35.22
N GLY A 667 5.13 -4.73 34.39
CA GLY A 667 4.97 -3.28 34.45
C GLY A 667 3.88 -2.75 33.56
N ARG A 668 3.59 -1.46 33.73
CA ARG A 668 2.57 -0.73 32.98
C ARG A 668 3.22 0.00 31.82
N LEU A 669 2.68 -0.21 30.62
CA LEU A 669 3.10 0.55 29.43
C LEU A 669 2.41 1.91 29.42
N ILE A 670 3.21 2.94 29.11
CA ILE A 670 2.78 4.32 29.07
C ILE A 670 3.22 4.88 27.71
N LEU A 671 2.26 5.39 26.94
CA LEU A 671 2.56 6.10 25.70
C LEU A 671 3.21 7.45 26.05
N PRO A 672 4.43 7.75 25.58
CA PRO A 672 5.07 9.04 25.83
C PRO A 672 4.20 10.20 25.33
N ALA A 673 4.22 11.35 26.01
CA ALA A 673 3.64 12.54 25.44
C ALA A 673 4.35 12.87 24.11
N LYS A 674 3.64 13.50 23.17
CA LYS A 674 4.18 13.77 21.82
C LYS A 674 5.53 14.51 21.83
N ALA A 675 5.71 15.45 22.76
CA ALA A 675 6.95 16.22 22.95
C ALA A 675 8.10 15.41 23.59
N GLU A 676 7.79 14.26 24.19
CA GLU A 676 8.74 13.39 24.88
C GLU A 676 9.01 12.09 24.10
N ARG A 677 8.51 11.98 22.86
CA ARG A 677 8.68 10.79 22.02
C ARG A 677 10.17 10.54 21.72
N PHE A 678 10.56 9.28 21.80
CA PHE A 678 11.93 8.83 21.54
C PHE A 678 12.02 7.56 20.67
N GLY A 679 10.90 7.08 20.10
CA GLY A 679 10.84 5.80 19.39
C GLY A 679 10.83 4.61 20.34
N GLY A 680 9.75 4.48 21.11
CA GLY A 680 9.54 3.46 22.12
C GLY A 680 8.38 3.81 23.05
N ALA A 681 8.33 3.17 24.22
CA ALA A 681 7.31 3.45 25.24
C ALA A 681 7.95 3.62 26.63
N PHE A 682 7.26 4.33 27.52
CA PHE A 682 7.64 4.31 28.94
C PHE A 682 7.11 3.05 29.61
N TYR A 683 7.85 2.55 30.60
CA TYR A 683 7.52 1.33 31.34
C TYR A 683 7.65 1.59 32.84
N GLU A 684 6.53 1.59 33.55
CA GLU A 684 6.50 1.68 35.00
C GLU A 684 6.69 0.29 35.59
N ILE A 685 7.82 0.05 36.24
CA ILE A 685 8.19 -1.29 36.72
C ILE A 685 7.36 -1.62 37.96
N HIS A 686 6.56 -2.67 37.88
CA HIS A 686 5.73 -3.16 38.99
C HIS A 686 6.34 -4.36 39.72
N HIS A 687 7.18 -5.12 39.01
CA HIS A 687 7.98 -6.23 39.54
C HIS A 687 9.26 -6.36 38.71
N ALA A 688 10.38 -6.64 39.38
CA ALA A 688 11.68 -6.89 38.78
C ALA A 688 12.43 -7.98 39.58
N PRO A 689 13.43 -8.67 38.98
CA PRO A 689 14.32 -9.57 39.69
C PRO A 689 15.01 -8.91 40.90
N ALA A 690 15.45 -9.73 41.86
CA ALA A 690 16.06 -9.26 43.10
C ALA A 690 17.26 -8.31 42.89
N GLU A 691 18.06 -8.54 41.84
CA GLU A 691 19.20 -7.70 41.44
C GLU A 691 18.80 -6.29 40.96
N HIS A 692 17.56 -6.12 40.50
CA HIS A 692 17.02 -4.87 39.95
C HIS A 692 15.85 -4.33 40.77
N TRP A 693 15.66 -4.82 41.99
CA TRP A 693 14.54 -4.45 42.86
C TRP A 693 14.40 -2.94 43.10
N GLY A 694 15.52 -2.22 43.16
CA GLY A 694 15.54 -0.77 43.34
C GLY A 694 14.83 0.02 42.22
N LEU A 695 14.56 -0.62 41.07
CA LEU A 695 13.84 -0.02 39.96
C LEU A 695 12.30 -0.14 40.08
N VAL A 696 11.79 -0.96 41.01
CA VAL A 696 10.33 -1.11 41.21
C VAL A 696 9.72 0.24 41.61
N GLY A 697 8.64 0.62 40.93
CA GLY A 697 7.98 1.92 41.06
C GLY A 697 8.56 3.03 40.19
N GLN A 698 9.70 2.81 39.52
CA GLN A 698 10.27 3.79 38.60
C GLN A 698 9.68 3.66 37.19
N VAL A 699 9.58 4.80 36.50
CA VAL A 699 9.25 4.85 35.07
C VAL A 699 10.56 4.90 34.29
N VAL A 700 10.79 3.90 33.45
CA VAL A 700 11.99 3.76 32.64
C VAL A 700 11.64 3.78 31.15
N LYS A 701 12.64 4.00 30.29
CA LYS A 701 12.44 3.86 28.83
C LYS A 701 12.45 2.38 28.45
N LEU A 702 11.52 1.98 27.58
CA LEU A 702 11.48 0.67 26.92
C LEU A 702 11.67 0.87 25.42
N CYS A 703 12.76 0.33 24.89
CA CYS A 703 13.16 0.51 23.50
C CYS A 703 13.43 -0.85 22.82
N TRP A 704 13.35 -0.87 21.50
CA TRP A 704 13.83 -2.00 20.71
C TRP A 704 15.35 -2.07 20.73
N SER A 705 15.91 -3.28 20.79
CA SER A 705 17.35 -3.50 20.70
C SER A 705 17.91 -3.15 19.31
N ASP A 706 19.21 -2.92 19.20
CA ASP A 706 19.90 -2.69 17.92
C ASP A 706 20.14 -3.97 17.10
N HIS A 707 19.55 -5.10 17.52
CA HIS A 707 19.74 -6.37 16.81
C HIS A 707 19.18 -6.27 15.37
N PRO A 708 19.95 -6.63 14.31
CA PRO A 708 19.56 -6.38 12.91
C PRO A 708 18.21 -6.97 12.50
N PHE A 709 17.86 -8.13 13.05
CA PHE A 709 16.56 -8.77 12.78
C PHE A 709 15.41 -8.00 13.41
N THR A 710 15.60 -7.50 14.63
CA THR A 710 14.63 -6.69 15.40
C THR A 710 14.39 -5.37 14.68
N GLN A 711 15.45 -4.66 14.30
CA GLN A 711 15.37 -3.40 13.55
C GLN A 711 14.66 -3.55 12.20
N LYS A 712 14.95 -4.64 11.46
CA LYS A 712 14.26 -4.96 10.21
C LYS A 712 12.76 -5.19 10.41
N LEU A 713 12.37 -5.87 11.49
CA LEU A 713 10.97 -6.09 11.83
C LEU A 713 10.28 -4.77 12.18
N VAL A 714 10.86 -3.99 13.10
CA VAL A 714 10.33 -2.70 13.55
C VAL A 714 10.13 -1.77 12.36
N GLN A 715 11.15 -1.58 11.53
CA GLN A 715 11.09 -0.74 10.34
C GLN A 715 9.99 -1.17 9.36
N ALA A 716 9.73 -2.48 9.24
CA ALA A 716 8.72 -3.00 8.31
C ALA A 716 7.28 -2.72 8.74
N VAL A 717 7.03 -2.46 10.03
CA VAL A 717 5.69 -2.24 10.59
C VAL A 717 5.50 -0.88 11.25
N THR A 718 6.52 -0.02 11.23
CA THR A 718 6.40 1.39 11.58
C THR A 718 5.64 2.14 10.49
N HIS A 719 4.53 2.78 10.84
CA HIS A 719 3.68 3.51 9.90
C HIS A 719 3.22 4.85 10.48
N ASP A 720 2.94 5.80 9.60
CA ASP A 720 2.16 6.98 9.96
C ASP A 720 0.71 6.56 10.18
N VAL A 721 0.05 7.10 11.21
CA VAL A 721 -1.32 6.74 11.56
C VAL A 721 -2.25 7.92 11.26
N HIS A 722 -3.16 7.73 10.31
CA HIS A 722 -4.20 8.66 9.92
C HIS A 722 -5.52 7.90 9.82
N PHE A 723 -6.50 8.29 10.62
CA PHE A 723 -7.77 7.57 10.62
C PHE A 723 -8.45 7.67 9.25
N SER A 724 -8.85 6.51 8.73
CA SER A 724 -9.76 6.40 7.59
C SER A 724 -11.16 6.86 7.97
N ALA A 725 -12.00 7.16 6.98
CA ALA A 725 -13.40 7.53 7.23
C ALA A 725 -14.15 6.43 8.03
N ASP A 726 -13.81 5.16 7.79
CA ASP A 726 -14.39 4.03 8.51
C ASP A 726 -13.87 3.96 9.96
N ALA A 727 -12.59 4.23 10.20
CA ALA A 727 -12.01 4.33 11.55
C ALA A 727 -12.58 5.50 12.34
N GLU A 728 -12.72 6.67 11.73
CA GLU A 728 -13.38 7.82 12.35
C GLU A 728 -14.85 7.51 12.68
N TYR A 729 -15.58 6.91 11.74
CA TYR A 729 -16.98 6.55 11.95
C TYR A 729 -17.13 5.50 13.05
N ALA A 730 -16.34 4.44 13.03
CA ALA A 730 -16.38 3.38 14.04
C ALA A 730 -16.02 3.91 15.43
N SER A 731 -15.01 4.79 15.52
CA SER A 731 -14.60 5.41 16.78
C SER A 731 -15.65 6.39 17.31
N ARG A 732 -16.30 7.18 16.45
CA ARG A 732 -17.31 8.18 16.87
C ARG A 732 -18.68 7.57 17.14
N PHE A 733 -19.11 6.63 16.31
CA PHE A 733 -20.51 6.18 16.26
C PHE A 733 -20.69 4.67 16.42
N GLY A 734 -19.62 3.87 16.35
CA GLY A 734 -19.70 2.41 16.45
C GLY A 734 -19.37 1.84 17.82
N GLY A 735 -18.92 2.66 18.77
CA GLY A 735 -18.47 2.22 20.10
C GLY A 735 -17.19 1.37 20.09
N VAL A 736 -16.53 1.24 18.94
CA VAL A 736 -15.31 0.45 18.77
C VAL A 736 -14.13 1.19 19.40
N ILE A 737 -13.31 0.46 20.14
CA ILE A 737 -12.08 1.01 20.72
C ILE A 737 -10.98 1.01 19.66
N ASN A 738 -10.70 2.19 19.11
CA ASN A 738 -9.61 2.46 18.16
C ASN A 738 -8.45 3.21 18.88
N PRO A 739 -7.21 3.17 18.34
CA PRO A 739 -6.03 3.85 18.88
C PRO A 739 -6.08 5.38 18.68
N VAL A 740 -7.11 6.04 19.20
CA VAL A 740 -7.37 7.47 18.96
C VAL A 740 -6.23 8.39 19.41
N ARG A 741 -5.44 7.95 20.39
CA ARG A 741 -4.25 8.67 20.90
C ARG A 741 -3.11 8.73 19.88
N LEU A 742 -3.11 7.80 18.92
CA LEU A 742 -2.12 7.70 17.85
C LEU A 742 -2.62 8.32 16.56
N ASN A 743 -3.86 8.82 16.50
CA ASN A 743 -4.34 9.48 15.30
C ASN A 743 -3.46 10.69 14.98
N HIS A 744 -2.99 10.76 13.74
CA HIS A 744 -2.06 11.74 13.19
C HIS A 744 -0.64 11.70 13.75
N TRP A 745 -0.27 10.62 14.44
CA TRP A 745 1.13 10.40 14.79
C TRP A 745 1.88 9.85 13.58
N LEU A 746 3.00 10.50 13.27
CA LEU A 746 3.93 10.02 12.26
C LEU A 746 4.86 8.96 12.87
N ARG A 747 5.24 7.98 12.06
CA ARG A 747 6.19 6.89 12.36
C ARG A 747 5.90 6.20 13.68
N VAL A 748 4.66 5.79 13.90
CA VAL A 748 4.28 5.01 15.07
C VAL A 748 4.96 3.64 15.00
N ASP A 749 5.86 3.37 15.94
CA ASP A 749 6.53 2.07 16.03
C ASP A 749 5.66 1.02 16.75
N PRO A 750 6.03 -0.27 16.75
CA PRO A 750 5.20 -1.31 17.35
C PRO A 750 4.99 -1.21 18.87
N LEU A 751 5.92 -0.62 19.64
CA LEU A 751 5.74 -0.33 21.07
C LEU A 751 4.78 0.84 21.28
N GLU A 752 4.95 1.92 20.53
CA GLU A 752 4.02 3.05 20.55
C GLU A 752 2.60 2.60 20.16
N SER A 753 2.49 1.74 19.14
CA SER A 753 1.20 1.16 18.71
C SER A 753 0.53 0.36 19.83
N LEU A 754 1.32 -0.36 20.64
CA LEU A 754 0.81 -1.18 21.73
C LEU A 754 0.37 -0.27 22.88
N ALA A 755 1.22 0.65 23.34
CA ALA A 755 0.92 1.58 24.43
C ALA A 755 -0.26 2.53 24.10
N GLY A 756 -0.37 2.97 22.85
CA GLY A 756 -1.44 3.87 22.39
C GLY A 756 -2.71 3.17 21.89
N SER A 757 -2.80 1.84 21.99
CA SER A 757 -3.98 1.07 21.53
C SER A 757 -5.23 1.36 22.34
N LEU A 758 -5.08 1.65 23.64
CA LEU A 758 -6.18 1.93 24.53
C LEU A 758 -6.34 3.43 24.81
N PRO A 759 -7.55 3.85 25.20
CA PRO A 759 -7.86 5.18 25.71
C PRO A 759 -6.95 5.73 26.81
N GLY A 760 -6.41 4.85 27.66
CA GLY A 760 -5.56 5.19 28.80
C GLY A 760 -4.37 4.25 28.92
N ASP A 761 -3.40 4.63 29.75
CA ASP A 761 -2.17 3.87 30.02
C ASP A 761 -2.40 2.80 31.09
N ASP A 762 -3.36 1.91 30.86
CA ASP A 762 -3.84 0.91 31.84
C ASP A 762 -3.36 -0.52 31.53
N MET A 763 -2.51 -0.68 30.52
CA MET A 763 -2.06 -1.98 30.05
C MET A 763 -0.87 -2.48 30.86
N ILE A 764 -1.04 -3.65 31.47
CA ILE A 764 0.01 -4.36 32.21
C ILE A 764 0.60 -5.43 31.31
N VAL A 765 1.94 -5.45 31.20
CA VAL A 765 2.66 -6.40 30.36
C VAL A 765 3.81 -7.05 31.11
N VAL A 766 4.18 -8.23 30.63
CA VAL A 766 5.45 -8.89 30.92
C VAL A 766 6.41 -8.62 29.77
N VAL A 767 7.64 -8.26 30.12
CA VAL A 767 8.78 -8.16 29.20
C VAL A 767 9.72 -9.33 29.45
N GLU A 768 10.05 -10.10 28.42
CA GLU A 768 10.92 -11.27 28.55
C GLU A 768 12.39 -10.90 28.38
N ASN A 769 13.21 -11.15 29.39
CA ASN A 769 14.68 -11.02 29.37
C ASN A 769 15.19 -9.69 28.75
N PRO A 770 14.74 -8.51 29.22
CA PRO A 770 15.25 -7.26 28.72
C PRO A 770 16.73 -7.07 29.08
N GLU A 771 17.49 -6.44 28.18
CA GLU A 771 18.81 -5.92 28.52
C GLU A 771 18.65 -4.62 29.29
N VAL A 772 19.23 -4.54 30.48
CA VAL A 772 19.14 -3.36 31.36
C VAL A 772 20.37 -2.47 31.15
N VAL A 773 20.15 -1.30 30.55
CA VAL A 773 21.19 -0.29 30.33
C VAL A 773 21.02 0.84 31.35
N LEU A 774 22.00 1.01 32.23
CA LEU A 774 22.01 2.08 33.23
C LEU A 774 22.74 3.31 32.68
N GLY A 775 22.00 4.40 32.44
CA GLY A 775 22.54 5.68 31.96
C GLY A 775 22.53 6.77 33.03
N THR A 776 23.14 7.92 32.71
CA THR A 776 23.13 9.12 33.59
C THR A 776 21.74 9.72 33.79
N ALA A 777 20.80 9.43 32.89
CA ALA A 777 19.42 9.91 32.93
C ALA A 777 18.40 8.86 33.46
N GLY A 778 18.87 7.70 33.94
CA GLY A 778 18.03 6.59 34.42
C GLY A 778 18.29 5.27 33.68
N ALA A 779 17.50 4.24 34.00
CA ALA A 779 17.58 2.94 33.36
C ALA A 779 16.79 2.91 32.02
N THR A 780 17.27 2.14 31.06
CA THR A 780 16.58 1.82 29.80
C THR A 780 16.55 0.30 29.63
N LEU A 781 15.39 -0.24 29.25
CA LEU A 781 15.20 -1.66 28.96
C LEU A 781 15.18 -1.85 27.44
N LEU A 782 16.08 -2.67 26.91
CA LEU A 782 16.12 -3.03 25.49
C LEU A 782 15.50 -4.41 25.28
N ILE A 783 14.65 -4.55 24.25
CA ILE A 783 13.90 -5.79 23.97
C ILE A 783 14.00 -6.22 22.51
N ASP A 784 13.92 -7.54 22.29
CA ASP A 784 13.89 -8.15 20.96
C ASP A 784 12.50 -8.63 20.51
N ALA A 785 11.55 -8.69 21.45
CA ALA A 785 10.22 -9.25 21.22
C ALA A 785 9.14 -8.36 21.82
N GLN A 786 7.96 -8.39 21.22
CA GLN A 786 6.79 -7.64 21.70
C GLN A 786 6.42 -8.03 23.15
N PRO A 787 6.17 -7.06 24.06
CA PRO A 787 5.67 -7.33 25.39
C PRO A 787 4.35 -8.12 25.39
N MET A 788 4.16 -8.97 26.40
CA MET A 788 2.97 -9.83 26.53
C MET A 788 1.99 -9.24 27.54
N GLU A 789 0.75 -8.98 27.13
CA GLU A 789 -0.30 -8.48 28.02
C GLU A 789 -0.70 -9.56 29.04
N VAL A 790 -0.79 -9.16 30.31
CA VAL A 790 -1.15 -10.04 31.44
C VAL A 790 -2.20 -9.40 32.33
N THR A 791 -2.98 -10.24 33.01
CA THR A 791 -3.86 -9.83 34.11
C THR A 791 -3.27 -10.32 35.43
N GLY A 792 -3.14 -9.40 36.39
CA GLY A 792 -2.49 -9.65 37.69
C GLY A 792 -0.96 -9.49 37.66
N ARG A 793 -0.35 -9.51 38.85
CA ARG A 793 1.12 -9.52 39.03
C ARG A 793 1.61 -10.86 39.56
N TYR A 794 0.78 -11.52 40.36
CA TYR A 794 1.08 -12.78 41.02
C TYR A 794 0.00 -13.81 40.71
N TYR A 795 0.36 -15.09 40.86
CA TYR A 795 -0.58 -16.20 40.81
C TYR A 795 -0.38 -17.13 42.01
N GLY A 796 -1.48 -17.73 42.46
CA GLY A 796 -1.53 -18.74 43.53
C GLY A 796 -2.31 -19.98 43.07
N LEU A 797 -2.22 -21.08 43.83
CA LEU A 797 -2.96 -22.32 43.55
C LEU A 797 -3.85 -22.65 44.74
N VAL A 798 -5.16 -22.57 44.52
CA VAL A 798 -6.15 -22.62 45.61
C VAL A 798 -7.34 -23.51 45.30
N GLN A 799 -8.01 -23.95 46.36
CA GLN A 799 -9.36 -24.50 46.33
C GLN A 799 -10.32 -23.50 46.98
N PHE A 800 -11.46 -23.23 46.35
CA PHE A 800 -12.51 -22.38 46.92
C PHE A 800 -13.30 -23.17 47.96
N VAL A 801 -13.37 -22.66 49.19
CA VAL A 801 -14.12 -23.29 50.28
C VAL A 801 -15.56 -22.75 50.32
N GLY A 802 -15.73 -21.46 50.05
CA GLY A 802 -17.04 -20.80 49.95
C GLY A 802 -16.96 -19.29 50.22
N PRO A 803 -18.05 -18.56 49.92
CA PRO A 803 -18.14 -17.13 50.20
C PRO A 803 -18.24 -16.85 51.70
N THR A 804 -17.75 -15.70 52.16
CA THR A 804 -17.84 -15.27 53.57
C THR A 804 -18.77 -14.06 53.76
N VAL A 805 -18.30 -12.87 53.40
CA VAL A 805 -19.06 -11.61 53.36
C VAL A 805 -18.84 -10.98 51.99
N GLU A 806 -19.67 -10.00 51.59
CA GLU A 806 -19.67 -9.34 50.27
C GLU A 806 -18.29 -9.30 49.57
N ASP A 807 -18.22 -9.92 48.38
CA ASP A 807 -17.02 -10.08 47.53
C ASP A 807 -15.80 -10.80 48.15
N GLN A 808 -15.92 -11.41 49.34
CA GLN A 808 -14.86 -12.17 50.00
C GLN A 808 -15.12 -13.67 49.97
N TRP A 809 -14.05 -14.42 49.74
CA TRP A 809 -14.07 -15.87 49.60
C TRP A 809 -13.00 -16.49 50.46
N ARG A 810 -13.36 -17.56 51.17
CA ARG A 810 -12.38 -18.40 51.83
C ARG A 810 -11.79 -19.38 50.83
N VAL A 811 -10.47 -19.41 50.77
CA VAL A 811 -9.72 -20.33 49.94
C VAL A 811 -8.72 -21.11 50.77
N ARG A 812 -8.34 -22.27 50.28
CA ARG A 812 -7.29 -23.10 50.86
C ARG A 812 -6.18 -23.28 49.85
N HIS A 813 -4.94 -23.04 50.27
CA HIS A 813 -3.78 -23.16 49.40
C HIS A 813 -3.34 -24.61 49.21
N PHE A 814 -2.78 -24.88 48.03
CA PHE A 814 -2.17 -26.18 47.74
C PHE A 814 -0.92 -26.39 48.59
N ASN A 815 -0.85 -27.53 49.26
CA ASN A 815 0.32 -27.92 50.02
C ASN A 815 1.23 -28.79 49.16
N ARG A 816 2.40 -28.26 48.82
CA ARG A 816 3.39 -28.95 47.99
C ARG A 816 3.88 -30.28 48.60
N VAL A 817 3.89 -30.41 49.92
CA VAL A 817 4.41 -31.60 50.62
C VAL A 817 3.42 -32.75 50.57
N THR A 818 2.15 -32.48 50.90
CA THR A 818 1.07 -33.49 50.93
C THR A 818 0.44 -33.70 49.56
N ARG A 819 0.64 -32.75 48.63
CA ARG A 819 0.05 -32.68 47.29
C ARG A 819 -1.47 -32.59 47.28
N THR A 820 -2.05 -32.01 48.33
CA THR A 820 -3.50 -31.80 48.52
C THR A 820 -3.79 -30.35 48.93
N PHE A 821 -5.07 -29.95 48.92
CA PHE A 821 -5.51 -28.68 49.50
C PHE A 821 -5.73 -28.85 51.01
N ASP A 822 -4.63 -28.92 51.76
CA ASP A 822 -4.60 -28.88 53.23
C ASP A 822 -3.61 -27.82 53.76
N GLY A 823 -3.18 -26.90 52.88
CA GLY A 823 -2.34 -25.76 53.24
C GLY A 823 -3.10 -24.65 53.98
N PRO A 824 -2.44 -23.50 54.21
CA PRO A 824 -3.06 -22.36 54.89
C PRO A 824 -4.37 -21.92 54.23
N GLU A 825 -5.36 -21.59 55.05
CA GLU A 825 -6.59 -20.93 54.59
C GLU A 825 -6.39 -19.41 54.58
N GLU A 826 -6.90 -18.76 53.55
CA GLU A 826 -6.83 -17.31 53.35
C GLU A 826 -8.21 -16.77 52.94
N ILE A 827 -8.48 -15.51 53.25
CA ILE A 827 -9.59 -14.77 52.67
C ILE A 827 -9.08 -13.97 51.48
N VAL A 828 -9.66 -14.21 50.31
CA VAL A 828 -9.38 -13.47 49.07
C VAL A 828 -10.59 -12.65 48.65
N SER A 829 -10.40 -11.65 47.79
CA SER A 829 -11.48 -10.84 47.21
C SER A 829 -11.80 -11.30 45.79
N LEU A 830 -13.05 -11.66 45.53
CA LEU A 830 -13.63 -12.00 44.23
C LEU A 830 -14.84 -11.09 43.97
N PRO A 831 -14.65 -9.82 43.60
CA PRO A 831 -15.79 -8.95 43.28
C PRO A 831 -16.51 -9.42 42.03
N ALA A 832 -17.82 -9.17 41.96
CA ALA A 832 -18.59 -9.42 40.75
C ALA A 832 -18.08 -8.57 39.57
N PRO A 833 -17.97 -9.13 38.35
CA PRO A 833 -17.65 -8.34 37.18
C PRO A 833 -18.86 -7.51 36.72
N GLN A 834 -18.59 -6.42 36.00
CA GLN A 834 -19.63 -5.62 35.37
C GLN A 834 -20.23 -6.35 34.16
N GLU A 835 -21.56 -6.33 34.02
CA GLU A 835 -22.28 -6.90 32.88
C GLU A 835 -21.91 -6.23 31.54
N MET A 836 -21.98 -7.01 30.45
CA MET A 836 -21.83 -6.51 29.08
C MET A 836 -23.08 -5.73 28.65
N GLY A 837 -22.98 -4.40 28.51
CA GLY A 837 -24.13 -3.52 28.26
C GLY A 837 -24.91 -3.82 26.96
N VAL A 838 -24.30 -4.46 25.97
CA VAL A 838 -24.95 -4.71 24.65
C VAL A 838 -25.96 -5.88 24.68
N TYR A 839 -25.72 -6.92 25.50
CA TYR A 839 -26.59 -8.11 25.54
C TYR A 839 -26.71 -8.78 26.93
N GLY A 840 -26.19 -8.14 27.97
CA GLY A 840 -26.52 -8.41 29.38
C GLY A 840 -25.83 -9.62 30.04
N SER A 841 -24.89 -10.29 29.36
CA SER A 841 -24.12 -11.39 29.95
C SER A 841 -22.96 -10.89 30.82
N GLU A 842 -22.65 -11.61 31.89
CA GLU A 842 -21.44 -11.38 32.68
C GLU A 842 -20.24 -12.10 32.02
N PRO A 843 -19.06 -11.47 31.89
CA PRO A 843 -17.86 -12.13 31.33
C PRO A 843 -17.40 -13.36 32.12
N SER A 844 -17.70 -13.39 33.41
CA SER A 844 -17.44 -14.48 34.34
C SER A 844 -18.47 -14.43 35.47
N THR A 845 -18.79 -15.56 36.08
CA THR A 845 -19.55 -15.59 37.35
C THR A 845 -18.80 -16.40 38.40
N SER A 846 -18.97 -16.04 39.66
CA SER A 846 -18.49 -16.82 40.83
C SER A 846 -19.60 -17.66 41.45
N GLN A 847 -20.80 -17.67 40.88
CA GLN A 847 -21.91 -18.49 41.34
C GLN A 847 -21.55 -19.98 41.24
N ASP A 848 -21.76 -20.71 42.34
CA ASP A 848 -21.51 -22.16 42.46
C ASP A 848 -20.05 -22.57 42.13
N LEU A 849 -19.09 -21.67 42.31
CA LEU A 849 -17.67 -21.91 42.00
C LEU A 849 -17.07 -23.01 42.89
N GLU A 850 -17.50 -23.10 44.15
CA GLU A 850 -17.13 -24.15 45.10
C GLU A 850 -17.70 -25.52 44.70
N GLU A 851 -18.84 -25.55 44.00
CA GLU A 851 -19.50 -26.75 43.49
C GLU A 851 -18.95 -27.19 42.11
N SER A 852 -18.09 -26.38 41.50
CA SER A 852 -17.49 -26.70 40.21
C SER A 852 -16.75 -28.04 40.25
N PRO A 853 -16.91 -28.91 39.23
CA PRO A 853 -16.26 -30.22 39.20
C PRO A 853 -14.73 -30.15 39.21
N TYR A 854 -14.13 -28.98 38.95
CA TYR A 854 -12.69 -28.77 38.96
C TYR A 854 -12.15 -28.15 40.25
N ASN A 855 -13.02 -27.77 41.20
CA ASN A 855 -12.61 -27.21 42.47
C ASN A 855 -11.84 -28.22 43.35
N GLU A 856 -12.09 -29.52 43.19
CA GLU A 856 -11.29 -30.59 43.83
C GLU A 856 -9.83 -30.57 43.33
N SER A 857 -9.63 -30.38 42.02
CA SER A 857 -8.29 -30.25 41.43
C SER A 857 -7.64 -28.90 41.70
N GLY A 858 -8.46 -27.90 42.01
CA GLY A 858 -8.11 -26.52 42.32
C GLY A 858 -7.97 -25.60 41.11
N TRP A 859 -7.69 -24.34 41.42
CA TRP A 859 -7.69 -23.21 40.52
C TRP A 859 -6.41 -22.41 40.68
N TYR A 860 -5.78 -22.07 39.56
CA TYR A 860 -4.84 -20.97 39.52
C TYR A 860 -5.63 -19.65 39.59
N VAL A 861 -5.30 -18.83 40.58
CA VAL A 861 -5.84 -17.49 40.74
C VAL A 861 -4.76 -16.48 40.43
N TYR A 862 -5.05 -15.50 39.58
CA TYR A 862 -4.11 -14.44 39.19
C TYR A 862 -4.64 -13.10 39.69
N GLY A 863 -3.75 -12.25 40.20
CA GLY A 863 -4.14 -10.98 40.79
C GLY A 863 -3.01 -10.27 41.53
N ALA A 864 -3.39 -9.41 42.47
CA ALA A 864 -2.49 -8.74 43.40
C ALA A 864 -3.24 -8.34 44.68
N GLN A 865 -2.50 -7.99 45.72
CA GLN A 865 -3.10 -7.44 46.94
C GLN A 865 -3.69 -6.05 46.66
N ASN A 866 -4.86 -5.79 47.23
CA ASN A 866 -5.49 -4.47 47.22
C ASN A 866 -4.97 -3.60 48.38
N VAL A 867 -5.53 -2.39 48.52
CA VAL A 867 -5.20 -1.46 49.62
C VAL A 867 -5.46 -2.01 51.03
N SER A 868 -6.38 -2.97 51.20
CA SER A 868 -6.66 -3.63 52.48
C SER A 868 -5.78 -4.85 52.74
N GLY A 869 -4.85 -5.17 51.83
CA GLY A 869 -3.95 -6.32 51.92
C GLY A 869 -4.57 -7.66 51.51
N LEU A 870 -5.84 -7.68 51.08
CA LEU A 870 -6.49 -8.90 50.58
C LEU A 870 -6.04 -9.18 49.14
N PHE A 871 -5.70 -10.44 48.84
CA PHE A 871 -5.43 -10.85 47.46
C PHE A 871 -6.72 -10.79 46.64
N LYS A 872 -6.74 -9.95 45.60
CA LYS A 872 -7.91 -9.75 44.77
C LYS A 872 -7.75 -10.53 43.47
N VAL A 873 -8.66 -11.47 43.23
CA VAL A 873 -8.61 -12.41 42.11
C VAL A 873 -9.20 -11.77 40.87
N GLN A 874 -8.31 -11.44 39.93
CA GLN A 874 -8.63 -10.80 38.67
C GLN A 874 -8.83 -11.83 37.54
N SER A 875 -8.19 -12.99 37.64
CA SER A 875 -8.26 -14.03 36.62
C SER A 875 -8.22 -15.44 37.23
N LEU A 876 -8.86 -16.40 36.55
CA LEU A 876 -8.99 -17.81 36.93
C LEU A 876 -8.42 -18.74 35.84
N GLY A 877 -7.86 -19.87 36.28
CA GLY A 877 -7.45 -20.96 35.40
C GLY A 877 -7.66 -22.32 36.08
N PRO A 878 -8.51 -23.22 35.54
CA PRO A 878 -8.71 -24.54 36.14
C PRO A 878 -7.42 -25.36 36.06
N ARG A 879 -6.89 -25.81 37.20
CA ARG A 879 -5.60 -26.51 37.25
C ARG A 879 -5.60 -27.74 36.35
N ALA A 880 -6.71 -28.49 36.33
CA ALA A 880 -6.89 -29.67 35.49
C ALA A 880 -6.58 -29.46 33.99
N LEU A 881 -6.78 -28.24 33.47
CA LEU A 881 -6.54 -27.92 32.06
C LEU A 881 -5.05 -27.84 31.71
N PHE A 882 -4.22 -27.35 32.63
CA PHE A 882 -2.79 -27.11 32.36
C PHE A 882 -1.90 -28.31 32.65
N ARG A 883 -2.37 -29.26 33.45
CA ARG A 883 -1.60 -30.43 33.84
C ARG A 883 -1.32 -31.32 32.64
N LEU A 884 -0.14 -31.90 32.58
CA LEU A 884 0.21 -32.95 31.62
C LEU A 884 -0.43 -34.30 32.05
N GLN A 885 -1.73 -34.28 32.30
CA GLN A 885 -2.54 -35.43 32.71
C GLN A 885 -3.83 -35.43 31.87
N PRO A 886 -3.81 -36.06 30.69
CA PRO A 886 -4.98 -36.06 29.82
C PRO A 886 -6.05 -36.99 30.39
N GLU A 887 -7.32 -36.61 30.28
CA GLU A 887 -8.47 -37.45 30.60
C GLU A 887 -8.50 -38.70 29.72
N ARG A 888 -7.99 -38.57 28.49
CA ARG A 888 -7.97 -39.62 27.49
C ARG A 888 -6.79 -39.47 26.56
N VAL A 889 -6.22 -40.62 26.15
CA VAL A 889 -5.30 -40.70 25.03
C VAL A 889 -5.99 -41.35 23.83
N VAL A 890 -5.86 -40.75 22.65
CA VAL A 890 -6.40 -41.27 21.38
C VAL A 890 -5.27 -41.93 20.60
N PHE A 891 -5.31 -43.26 20.56
CA PHE A 891 -4.44 -44.10 19.72
C PHE A 891 -5.11 -44.43 18.37
N GLY A 892 -4.32 -44.91 17.40
CA GLY A 892 -4.77 -45.18 16.01
C GLY A 892 -4.19 -44.21 14.97
N GLY A 893 -3.09 -43.54 15.32
CA GLY A 893 -2.32 -42.65 14.46
C GLY A 893 -3.07 -41.40 13.98
N ALA A 894 -2.52 -40.75 12.95
CA ALA A 894 -3.03 -39.48 12.42
C ALA A 894 -4.53 -39.52 12.05
N LYS A 895 -5.05 -40.67 11.61
CA LYS A 895 -6.46 -40.82 11.20
C LYS A 895 -7.42 -40.80 12.38
N ALA A 896 -7.11 -41.50 13.47
CA ALA A 896 -7.95 -41.52 14.67
C ALA A 896 -7.91 -40.16 15.38
N SER A 897 -6.70 -39.61 15.53
CA SER A 897 -6.44 -38.28 16.08
C SER A 897 -7.21 -37.19 15.33
N TYR A 898 -7.14 -37.17 13.99
CA TYR A 898 -7.89 -36.20 13.20
C TYR A 898 -9.41 -36.37 13.29
N ARG A 899 -9.92 -37.61 13.38
CA ARG A 899 -11.35 -37.86 13.58
C ARG A 899 -11.85 -37.27 14.90
N TYR A 900 -11.10 -37.47 15.98
CA TYR A 900 -11.43 -36.87 17.27
C TYR A 900 -11.46 -35.35 17.19
N ILE A 901 -10.42 -34.72 16.65
CA ILE A 901 -10.35 -33.26 16.55
C ILE A 901 -11.50 -32.68 15.72
N ARG A 902 -11.77 -33.26 14.54
CA ARG A 902 -12.81 -32.74 13.63
C ARG A 902 -14.22 -32.88 14.22
N GLN A 903 -14.51 -33.98 14.92
CA GLN A 903 -15.86 -34.34 15.37
C GLN A 903 -16.00 -34.34 16.90
N GLY A 904 -15.19 -35.15 17.58
CA GLY A 904 -15.28 -35.37 19.04
C GLY A 904 -14.99 -34.12 19.88
N ALA A 905 -14.02 -33.30 19.49
CA ALA A 905 -13.64 -32.10 20.25
C ALA A 905 -14.77 -31.07 20.36
N TRP A 906 -15.75 -31.10 19.45
CA TRP A 906 -16.90 -30.18 19.45
C TRP A 906 -18.24 -30.92 19.59
N ALA A 907 -18.22 -32.19 19.98
CA ALA A 907 -19.45 -32.95 20.22
C ALA A 907 -20.20 -32.41 21.44
N GLU A 908 -21.54 -32.43 21.34
CA GLU A 908 -22.49 -32.15 22.43
C GLU A 908 -22.16 -30.89 23.24
N VAL A 909 -21.84 -29.76 22.57
CA VAL A 909 -21.29 -28.57 23.24
C VAL A 909 -22.11 -28.06 24.41
N VAL A 910 -23.44 -28.08 24.29
CA VAL A 910 -24.35 -27.68 25.38
C VAL A 910 -24.24 -28.62 26.59
N ALA A 911 -24.12 -29.94 26.38
CA ALA A 911 -23.97 -30.92 27.47
C ALA A 911 -22.58 -30.87 28.15
N GLN A 912 -21.62 -30.18 27.53
CA GLN A 912 -20.29 -29.94 28.06
C GLN A 912 -20.18 -28.59 28.80
N LYS A 913 -21.27 -27.83 28.96
CA LYS A 913 -21.27 -26.60 29.75
C LYS A 913 -20.74 -26.85 31.17
N GLY A 914 -19.88 -25.96 31.66
CA GLY A 914 -19.20 -26.09 32.95
C GLY A 914 -18.03 -27.08 32.96
N LYS A 915 -17.69 -27.72 31.82
CA LYS A 915 -16.64 -28.75 31.72
C LYS A 915 -15.39 -28.27 30.97
N VAL A 916 -14.24 -28.77 31.40
CA VAL A 916 -13.01 -28.83 30.61
C VAL A 916 -12.79 -30.24 30.07
N ASN A 917 -12.06 -30.36 28.96
CA ASN A 917 -11.55 -31.63 28.48
C ASN A 917 -10.08 -31.51 28.07
N SER A 918 -9.30 -32.53 28.40
CA SER A 918 -7.87 -32.62 28.08
C SER A 918 -7.59 -33.96 27.41
N VAL A 919 -7.30 -33.95 26.10
CA VAL A 919 -7.14 -35.18 25.32
C VAL A 919 -5.84 -35.17 24.53
N LEU A 920 -4.98 -36.15 24.79
CA LEU A 920 -3.73 -36.34 24.04
C LEU A 920 -3.98 -37.23 22.83
N CYS A 921 -3.75 -36.68 21.64
CA CYS A 921 -3.83 -37.39 20.37
C CYS A 921 -2.42 -37.73 19.88
N THR A 922 -2.13 -39.02 19.72
CA THR A 922 -0.80 -39.49 19.33
C THR A 922 -0.77 -39.84 17.84
N ALA A 923 0.39 -39.63 17.20
CA ALA A 923 0.64 -40.12 15.84
C ALA A 923 1.11 -41.57 15.80
N ARG A 924 1.55 -42.12 16.95
CA ARG A 924 2.03 -43.51 17.10
C ARG A 924 0.87 -44.46 17.38
N ASP A 925 0.93 -45.64 16.78
CA ASP A 925 -0.10 -46.68 16.92
C ASP A 925 0.43 -47.83 17.77
N ASN A 926 0.35 -47.70 19.10
CA ASN A 926 0.84 -48.73 20.00
C ASN A 926 -0.11 -49.12 21.15
N GLY A 927 -1.25 -48.44 21.35
CA GLY A 927 -2.50 -48.91 21.98
C GLY A 927 -2.47 -49.65 23.33
N ARG A 928 -1.32 -49.79 23.98
CA ARG A 928 -1.12 -50.50 25.26
C ARG A 928 -1.22 -49.52 26.44
N PRO A 929 -1.60 -49.98 27.64
CA PRO A 929 -1.65 -49.11 28.83
C PRO A 929 -0.33 -48.41 29.14
N GLU A 930 0.82 -49.09 28.96
CA GLU A 930 2.15 -48.51 29.18
C GLU A 930 2.45 -47.36 28.19
N ALA A 931 1.84 -47.39 27.00
CA ALA A 931 2.01 -46.37 25.99
C ALA A 931 1.37 -45.01 26.35
N ILE A 932 0.46 -44.97 27.35
CA ILE A 932 -0.11 -43.72 27.85
C ILE A 932 0.96 -42.91 28.60
N ALA A 933 1.69 -43.56 29.51
CA ALA A 933 2.76 -42.92 30.28
C ALA A 933 3.90 -42.47 29.34
N GLU A 934 4.31 -43.32 28.39
CA GLU A 934 5.29 -42.98 27.36
C GLU A 934 4.86 -41.75 26.54
N ALA A 935 3.60 -41.69 26.10
CA ALA A 935 3.09 -40.56 25.31
C ALA A 935 3.05 -39.24 26.10
N ILE A 936 2.82 -39.30 27.41
CA ILE A 936 2.89 -38.13 28.29
C ILE A 936 4.35 -37.72 28.52
N ASP A 937 5.24 -38.69 28.74
CA ASP A 937 6.69 -38.45 28.92
C ASP A 937 7.41 -37.99 27.65
N GLU A 938 6.76 -38.01 26.50
CA GLU A 938 7.26 -37.28 25.32
C GLU A 938 7.23 -35.76 25.51
N TRP A 939 6.54 -35.24 26.53
CA TRP A 939 6.44 -33.82 26.83
C TRP A 939 7.27 -33.48 28.07
N GLN A 940 8.41 -32.82 27.83
CA GLN A 940 9.43 -32.46 28.81
C GLN A 940 9.51 -30.95 29.01
N VAL A 941 10.01 -30.51 30.17
CA VAL A 941 10.19 -29.08 30.46
C VAL A 941 11.08 -28.42 29.39
N GLY A 942 10.64 -27.28 28.87
CA GLY A 942 11.26 -26.56 27.74
C GLY A 942 10.71 -26.94 26.36
N ASP A 943 9.91 -28.00 26.25
CA ASP A 943 9.21 -28.31 25.02
C ASP A 943 8.20 -27.22 24.66
N ARG A 944 8.18 -26.82 23.39
CA ARG A 944 7.25 -25.85 22.85
C ARG A 944 6.26 -26.53 21.91
N ALA A 945 5.04 -26.01 21.85
CA ALA A 945 4.02 -26.45 20.90
C ALA A 945 3.30 -25.25 20.30
N LEU A 946 2.95 -25.38 19.02
CA LEU A 946 2.13 -24.41 18.31
C LEU A 946 0.67 -24.59 18.75
N ILE A 947 0.03 -23.53 19.21
CA ILE A 947 -1.40 -23.56 19.53
C ILE A 947 -2.20 -23.16 18.29
N LEU A 948 -3.19 -23.96 17.94
CA LEU A 948 -4.29 -23.60 17.05
C LEU A 948 -5.50 -23.29 17.92
N HIS A 949 -5.76 -22.01 18.17
CA HIS A 949 -6.85 -21.55 19.00
C HIS A 949 -8.11 -21.36 18.16
N THR A 950 -9.23 -21.89 18.65
CA THR A 950 -10.57 -21.61 18.11
C THR A 950 -11.59 -21.43 19.22
N TYR A 951 -12.55 -20.52 19.02
CA TYR A 951 -13.67 -20.37 19.94
C TYR A 951 -15.02 -20.39 19.21
N GLY A 952 -16.08 -20.68 19.98
CA GLY A 952 -17.48 -20.60 19.58
C GLY A 952 -18.23 -19.39 20.17
N GLY A 953 -19.55 -19.39 19.98
CA GLY A 953 -20.41 -18.25 20.29
C GLY A 953 -21.11 -18.33 21.65
N ILE A 954 -21.71 -17.22 22.05
CA ILE A 954 -22.54 -17.07 23.26
C ILE A 954 -24.02 -17.15 22.84
N GLY A 955 -24.69 -18.24 23.23
CA GLY A 955 -26.12 -18.51 23.03
C GLY A 955 -26.95 -18.29 24.31
N GLY A 956 -28.13 -18.90 24.37
CA GLY A 956 -29.06 -18.77 25.50
C GLY A 956 -29.96 -17.54 25.43
N HIS A 957 -30.53 -17.15 26.59
CA HIS A 957 -31.37 -15.95 26.75
C HIS A 957 -30.56 -14.66 26.59
N LYS A 958 -29.29 -14.67 27.04
CA LYS A 958 -28.33 -13.56 26.94
C LYS A 958 -27.34 -13.76 25.77
N LYS A 959 -27.85 -14.18 24.61
CA LYS A 959 -27.02 -14.46 23.42
C LYS A 959 -26.39 -13.20 22.83
N GLU A 960 -25.21 -13.35 22.24
CA GLU A 960 -24.55 -12.24 21.56
C GLU A 960 -25.21 -11.90 20.20
N PRO A 961 -25.13 -10.64 19.74
CA PRO A 961 -25.71 -10.24 18.45
C PRO A 961 -25.21 -11.06 17.26
N ALA A 962 -23.94 -11.48 17.27
CA ALA A 962 -23.33 -12.28 16.21
C ALA A 962 -23.94 -13.70 16.11
N ALA A 963 -24.61 -14.18 17.16
CA ALA A 963 -25.31 -15.47 17.22
C ALA A 963 -26.80 -15.35 16.81
N PHE A 964 -27.19 -14.32 16.04
CA PHE A 964 -28.57 -14.17 15.58
C PHE A 964 -29.02 -15.27 14.60
N SER A 965 -28.07 -15.91 13.92
CA SER A 965 -28.30 -17.01 12.97
C SER A 965 -27.76 -18.33 13.52
N PRO A 966 -28.23 -19.49 13.02
CA PRO A 966 -27.66 -20.80 13.40
C PRO A 966 -26.21 -21.01 12.92
N ILE A 967 -25.68 -20.06 12.12
CA ILE A 967 -24.30 -20.08 11.63
C ILE A 967 -23.47 -19.13 12.49
N PHE A 968 -22.49 -19.68 13.19
CA PHE A 968 -21.48 -18.93 13.93
C PHE A 968 -20.09 -19.29 13.42
N PHE A 969 -19.33 -18.32 12.90
CA PHE A 969 -18.04 -18.60 12.26
C PHE A 969 -16.90 -18.86 13.26
N GLY A 970 -16.95 -18.24 14.44
CA GLY A 970 -15.89 -18.30 15.43
C GLY A 970 -14.69 -17.41 15.11
N HIS A 971 -13.58 -17.69 15.78
CA HIS A 971 -12.29 -17.01 15.62
C HIS A 971 -11.15 -18.02 15.53
N PHE A 972 -10.05 -17.61 14.91
CA PHE A 972 -8.84 -18.38 14.78
C PHE A 972 -7.63 -17.53 15.14
N ALA A 973 -6.77 -18.06 15.99
CA ALA A 973 -5.47 -17.47 16.29
C ALA A 973 -4.42 -18.56 16.47
N TYR A 974 -3.16 -18.17 16.26
CA TYR A 974 -2.03 -18.99 16.70
C TYR A 974 -1.62 -18.60 18.12
N GLY A 975 -0.94 -19.52 18.80
CA GLY A 975 -0.34 -19.28 20.10
C GLY A 975 0.87 -20.17 20.32
N ARG A 976 1.45 -20.09 21.51
CA ARG A 976 2.54 -20.95 21.96
C ARG A 976 2.19 -21.53 23.31
N ALA A 977 2.32 -22.85 23.42
CA ALA A 977 2.38 -23.55 24.70
C ALA A 977 3.82 -23.93 24.98
N GLU A 978 4.24 -23.83 26.23
CA GLU A 978 5.52 -24.33 26.71
C GLU A 978 5.30 -25.22 27.93
N VAL A 979 5.98 -26.35 27.98
CA VAL A 979 5.97 -27.20 29.17
C VAL A 979 6.92 -26.58 30.19
N VAL A 980 6.38 -26.15 31.33
CA VAL A 980 7.14 -25.54 32.42
C VAL A 980 7.00 -26.37 33.70
N HIS A 981 7.92 -26.17 34.63
CA HIS A 981 7.79 -26.67 35.99
C HIS A 981 6.99 -25.67 36.82
N ASP A 982 5.91 -26.12 37.46
CA ASP A 982 5.14 -25.30 38.39
C ASP A 982 5.77 -25.37 39.79
N PRO A 983 6.31 -24.27 40.32
CA PRO A 983 6.91 -24.25 41.65
C PRO A 983 5.91 -24.40 42.81
N LEU A 984 4.61 -24.12 42.59
CA LEU A 984 3.56 -24.25 43.61
C LEU A 984 3.12 -25.71 43.77
N ALA A 985 2.81 -26.38 42.65
CA ALA A 985 2.35 -27.77 42.65
C ALA A 985 3.47 -28.82 42.57
N ASP A 986 4.69 -28.40 42.19
CA ASP A 986 5.84 -29.28 41.91
C ASP A 986 5.54 -30.35 40.86
N GLU A 987 4.98 -29.91 39.73
CA GLU A 987 4.61 -30.76 38.60
C GLU A 987 4.82 -30.04 37.25
N ARG A 988 4.74 -30.77 36.14
CA ARG A 988 4.79 -30.20 34.79
C ARG A 988 3.43 -29.63 34.42
N ARG A 989 3.41 -28.43 33.82
CA ARG A 989 2.19 -27.81 33.27
C ARG A 989 2.45 -27.10 31.94
N PHE A 990 1.39 -26.79 31.21
CA PHE A 990 1.45 -25.89 30.05
C PHE A 990 1.37 -24.43 30.47
N GLU A 991 2.33 -23.64 30.01
CA GLU A 991 2.32 -22.18 30.01
C GLU A 991 1.84 -21.69 28.65
N ILE A 992 0.72 -20.95 28.62
CA ILE A 992 -0.02 -20.66 27.38
C ILE A 992 -0.03 -19.17 27.09
N ARG A 993 0.35 -18.81 25.86
CA ARG A 993 0.19 -17.47 25.29
C ARG A 993 -0.40 -17.51 23.89
N TYR A 994 -1.05 -16.43 23.51
CA TYR A 994 -1.75 -16.28 22.23
C TYR A 994 -1.18 -15.10 21.44
N TYR A 995 -1.11 -15.25 20.12
CA TYR A 995 -0.82 -14.15 19.19
C TYR A 995 -2.13 -13.76 18.51
N GLN A 996 -2.83 -12.80 19.09
CA GLN A 996 -4.16 -12.41 18.66
C GLN A 996 -4.07 -11.45 17.48
N VAL A 997 -4.29 -11.98 16.27
CA VAL A 997 -4.58 -11.18 15.08
C VAL A 997 -6.08 -10.84 15.10
N TYR A 998 -6.44 -9.84 15.89
CA TYR A 998 -7.82 -9.54 16.26
C TYR A 998 -8.21 -8.11 15.85
N ALA A 999 -9.35 -7.97 15.19
CA ALA A 999 -9.85 -6.65 14.80
C ALA A 999 -10.28 -5.83 16.03
N HIS A 1000 -10.32 -4.51 15.86
CA HIS A 1000 -10.81 -3.62 16.92
C HIS A 1000 -12.26 -3.96 17.27
N ASN A 1001 -12.59 -3.87 18.55
CA ASN A 1001 -13.85 -4.33 19.11
C ASN A 1001 -14.31 -3.40 20.25
N ILE A 1002 -15.50 -3.66 20.76
CA ILE A 1002 -16.14 -2.88 21.82
C ILE A 1002 -15.67 -3.25 23.24
N ASP A 1003 -14.93 -4.36 23.38
CA ASP A 1003 -14.45 -4.90 24.66
C ASP A 1003 -13.04 -4.39 25.02
N GLY A 1004 -12.35 -3.76 24.06
CA GLY A 1004 -10.97 -3.31 24.19
C GLY A 1004 -9.95 -4.46 24.19
N LEU A 1005 -10.26 -5.59 23.54
CA LEU A 1005 -9.26 -6.63 23.28
C LEU A 1005 -8.32 -6.16 22.15
N ILE A 1006 -7.02 -6.14 22.43
CA ILE A 1006 -6.00 -5.59 21.53
C ILE A 1006 -5.35 -6.72 20.72
N ALA A 1007 -5.01 -6.45 19.47
CA ALA A 1007 -4.14 -7.34 18.71
C ALA A 1007 -2.72 -7.35 19.30
N GLY A 1008 -2.24 -8.50 19.73
CA GLY A 1008 -0.93 -8.57 20.38
C GLY A 1008 -0.57 -9.97 20.90
N THR A 1009 0.43 -10.02 21.76
CA THR A 1009 0.80 -11.22 22.52
C THR A 1009 0.05 -11.17 23.85
N LEU A 1010 -0.79 -12.16 24.14
CA LEU A 1010 -1.61 -12.19 25.35
C LEU A 1010 -1.38 -13.49 26.12
N HIS A 1011 -1.14 -13.38 27.41
CA HIS A 1011 -1.08 -14.54 28.31
C HIS A 1011 -2.48 -15.12 28.58
N TRP A 1012 -2.56 -16.40 29.00
CA TRP A 1012 -3.80 -17.04 29.43
C TRP A 1012 -4.61 -16.17 30.40
N SER A 1013 -3.96 -15.61 31.41
CA SER A 1013 -4.63 -14.82 32.45
C SER A 1013 -5.36 -13.61 31.87
N ARG A 1014 -4.89 -13.07 30.74
CA ARG A 1014 -5.52 -11.93 30.09
C ARG A 1014 -6.58 -12.32 29.06
N TYR A 1015 -6.28 -13.31 28.21
CA TYR A 1015 -7.15 -13.64 27.07
C TYR A 1015 -8.30 -14.57 27.42
N GLN A 1016 -8.04 -15.61 28.21
CA GLN A 1016 -9.05 -16.60 28.61
C GLN A 1016 -9.54 -16.32 30.02
N GLY A 1017 -8.61 -16.28 30.98
CA GLY A 1017 -8.95 -16.34 32.40
C GLY A 1017 -9.43 -15.05 33.04
N ASP A 1018 -9.29 -13.89 32.40
CA ASP A 1018 -9.66 -12.59 32.98
C ASP A 1018 -11.16 -12.56 33.29
N ARG A 1019 -11.52 -12.25 34.54
CA ARG A 1019 -12.91 -12.30 35.00
C ARG A 1019 -13.78 -11.17 34.43
N GLN A 1020 -13.18 -10.08 33.97
CA GLN A 1020 -13.90 -8.94 33.39
C GLN A 1020 -13.77 -8.87 31.86
N ARG A 1021 -12.63 -9.28 31.30
CA ARG A 1021 -12.27 -9.09 29.90
C ARG A 1021 -11.90 -10.39 29.18
N GLY A 1022 -12.00 -11.54 29.84
CA GLY A 1022 -11.64 -12.86 29.31
C GLY A 1022 -12.84 -13.66 28.82
N TRP A 1023 -12.56 -14.81 28.18
CA TRP A 1023 -13.58 -15.63 27.50
C TRP A 1023 -13.97 -16.93 28.22
N LEU A 1024 -13.26 -17.32 29.29
CA LEU A 1024 -13.42 -18.64 29.94
C LEU A 1024 -14.86 -18.91 30.40
N GLY A 1025 -15.53 -17.92 30.97
CA GLY A 1025 -16.88 -18.06 31.53
C GLY A 1025 -18.00 -18.02 30.49
N THR A 1026 -17.76 -17.42 29.31
CA THR A 1026 -18.83 -17.09 28.35
C THR A 1026 -18.76 -17.87 27.05
N ARG A 1027 -17.58 -18.27 26.59
CA ARG A 1027 -17.40 -18.92 25.28
C ARG A 1027 -16.86 -20.34 25.41
N PRO A 1028 -17.28 -21.29 24.55
CA PRO A 1028 -16.57 -22.54 24.41
C PRO A 1028 -15.28 -22.32 23.58
N THR A 1029 -14.16 -22.82 24.06
CA THR A 1029 -12.85 -22.71 23.39
C THR A 1029 -12.20 -24.08 23.18
N CYS A 1030 -11.40 -24.20 22.13
CA CYS A 1030 -10.63 -25.38 21.81
C CYS A 1030 -9.23 -24.94 21.35
N ASP A 1031 -8.23 -25.26 22.17
CA ASP A 1031 -6.81 -25.08 21.92
C ASP A 1031 -6.19 -26.42 21.55
N ILE A 1032 -5.61 -26.50 20.35
CA ILE A 1032 -4.88 -27.68 19.90
C ILE A 1032 -3.40 -27.37 19.96
N LEU A 1033 -2.69 -27.96 20.92
CA LEU A 1033 -1.26 -27.81 21.14
C LEU A 1033 -0.54 -28.85 20.30
N VAL A 1034 0.08 -28.43 19.21
CA VAL A 1034 0.74 -29.31 18.26
C VAL A 1034 2.25 -29.28 18.45
N LYS A 1035 2.82 -30.42 18.81
CA LYS A 1035 4.27 -30.62 18.92
C LYS A 1035 4.76 -31.41 17.72
N LEU A 1036 5.63 -30.78 16.92
CA LEU A 1036 6.33 -31.39 15.80
C LEU A 1036 7.81 -31.02 15.88
N ASP A 1037 8.67 -32.00 16.13
CA ASP A 1037 10.09 -31.76 16.38
C ASP A 1037 10.79 -30.99 15.25
N LEU A 1038 10.45 -31.30 13.99
CA LEU A 1038 11.00 -30.62 12.81
C LEU A 1038 10.68 -29.12 12.78
N PHE A 1039 9.54 -28.72 13.34
CA PHE A 1039 9.04 -27.34 13.35
C PHE A 1039 9.55 -26.55 14.58
N ASN A 1040 9.79 -27.24 15.69
CA ASN A 1040 10.26 -26.64 16.94
C ASN A 1040 11.79 -26.56 17.03
N ARG A 1041 12.52 -27.36 16.23
CA ARG A 1041 13.98 -27.44 16.25
C ARG A 1041 14.63 -26.13 15.78
N ALA A 1042 15.71 -25.76 16.45
CA ALA A 1042 16.65 -24.76 15.98
C ALA A 1042 17.68 -25.39 15.01
N TYR A 1043 17.84 -24.76 13.85
CA TYR A 1043 18.80 -25.14 12.81
C TYR A 1043 19.97 -24.15 12.84
N HIS A 1044 21.19 -24.67 12.92
CA HIS A 1044 22.40 -23.86 13.14
C HIS A 1044 23.18 -23.75 11.83
N PHE A 1045 23.19 -22.57 11.22
CA PHE A 1045 23.91 -22.28 9.97
C PHE A 1045 25.04 -21.29 10.21
N LYS A 1046 26.28 -21.76 10.32
CA LYS A 1046 27.45 -20.93 10.67
C LYS A 1046 27.20 -20.10 11.94
N ASN A 1047 26.93 -18.80 11.82
CA ASN A 1047 26.68 -17.86 12.93
C ASN A 1047 25.18 -17.55 13.13
N GLU A 1048 24.28 -18.16 12.37
CA GLU A 1048 22.84 -17.93 12.47
C GLU A 1048 22.11 -19.14 13.05
N VAL A 1049 21.20 -18.87 13.99
CA VAL A 1049 20.27 -19.88 14.51
C VAL A 1049 18.88 -19.60 13.94
N ARG A 1050 18.23 -20.61 13.38
CA ARG A 1050 16.95 -20.47 12.69
C ARG A 1050 15.95 -21.48 13.24
N SER A 1051 14.83 -21.00 13.79
CA SER A 1051 13.71 -21.84 14.22
C SER A 1051 12.44 -21.44 13.44
N PRO A 1052 11.73 -22.40 12.81
CA PRO A 1052 10.47 -22.13 12.10
C PRO A 1052 9.41 -21.49 13.01
N LEU A 1053 9.27 -22.02 14.23
CA LEU A 1053 8.35 -21.50 15.22
C LEU A 1053 8.72 -20.07 15.63
N THR A 1054 9.98 -19.80 15.97
CA THR A 1054 10.42 -18.44 16.35
C THR A 1054 10.23 -17.43 15.23
N ARG A 1055 10.49 -17.81 13.96
CA ARG A 1055 10.21 -16.93 12.82
C ARG A 1055 8.71 -16.67 12.66
N MET A 1056 7.89 -17.71 12.81
CA MET A 1056 6.44 -17.57 12.77
C MET A 1056 5.93 -16.62 13.86
N GLU A 1057 6.47 -16.71 15.09
CA GLU A 1057 6.15 -15.78 16.18
C GLU A 1057 6.49 -14.33 15.82
N ALA A 1058 7.67 -14.09 15.23
CA ALA A 1058 8.06 -12.76 14.76
C ALA A 1058 7.10 -12.21 13.69
N HIS A 1059 6.70 -13.03 12.71
CA HIS A 1059 5.70 -12.63 11.72
C HIS A 1059 4.32 -12.36 12.33
N LEU A 1060 3.92 -13.14 13.33
CA LEU A 1060 2.67 -12.92 14.06
C LEU A 1060 2.72 -11.60 14.83
N GLN A 1061 3.82 -11.30 15.53
CA GLN A 1061 4.00 -10.03 16.23
C GLN A 1061 3.94 -8.84 15.25
N ALA A 1062 4.62 -8.93 14.11
CA ALA A 1062 4.54 -7.94 13.04
C ALA A 1062 3.08 -7.77 12.53
N MET A 1063 2.35 -8.88 12.31
CA MET A 1063 0.94 -8.83 11.91
C MET A 1063 0.05 -8.17 12.97
N THR A 1064 0.27 -8.48 14.25
CA THR A 1064 -0.49 -7.83 15.34
C THR A 1064 -0.25 -6.33 15.42
N ALA A 1065 1.00 -5.88 15.23
CA ALA A 1065 1.33 -4.45 15.18
C ALA A 1065 0.58 -3.71 14.07
N ARG A 1066 0.55 -4.31 12.87
CA ARG A 1066 -0.21 -3.80 11.73
C ARG A 1066 -1.71 -3.74 12.01
N TYR A 1067 -2.26 -4.78 12.63
CA TYR A 1067 -3.68 -4.83 13.02
C TYR A 1067 -4.06 -3.73 14.02
N ARG A 1068 -3.19 -3.41 14.98
CA ARG A 1068 -3.41 -2.34 15.99
C ARG A 1068 -3.60 -0.97 15.37
N ILE A 1069 -2.96 -0.67 14.24
CA ILE A 1069 -3.06 0.66 13.59
C ILE A 1069 -3.71 0.61 12.21
N GLY A 1070 -4.19 -0.56 11.78
CA GLY A 1070 -4.81 -0.76 10.46
C GLY A 1070 -3.91 -0.38 9.29
N ASP A 1071 -2.61 -0.71 9.36
CA ASP A 1071 -1.59 -0.23 8.40
C ASP A 1071 -1.60 1.30 8.21
N GLY A 1072 -1.73 2.00 9.33
CA GLY A 1072 -1.80 3.45 9.35
C GLY A 1072 -3.19 4.03 9.10
N THR A 1073 -4.23 3.22 8.88
CA THR A 1073 -5.60 3.72 8.67
C THR A 1073 -6.42 3.90 9.95
N GLY A 1074 -5.81 3.65 11.12
CA GLY A 1074 -6.43 3.81 12.44
C GLY A 1074 -7.38 2.69 12.87
N GLY A 1075 -7.65 1.71 12.01
CA GLY A 1075 -8.56 0.62 12.34
C GLY A 1075 -8.47 -0.55 11.37
N THR A 1076 -8.72 -1.75 11.89
CA THR A 1076 -8.84 -2.99 11.10
C THR A 1076 -10.25 -3.52 11.25
N PHE A 1077 -10.91 -3.81 10.13
CA PHE A 1077 -12.29 -4.29 10.07
C PHE A 1077 -12.37 -5.64 9.38
N VAL A 1078 -13.20 -6.53 9.94
CA VAL A 1078 -13.42 -7.88 9.39
C VAL A 1078 -14.25 -7.80 8.11
N GLY A 1079 -13.79 -8.47 7.06
CA GLY A 1079 -14.50 -8.57 5.78
C GLY A 1079 -14.16 -9.85 5.03
N PRO A 1080 -14.74 -10.08 3.84
CA PRO A 1080 -14.54 -11.33 3.07
C PRO A 1080 -13.08 -11.65 2.72
N SER A 1081 -12.21 -10.66 2.82
CA SER A 1081 -10.80 -10.73 2.44
C SER A 1081 -9.85 -10.21 3.53
N ASN A 1082 -10.37 -9.89 4.72
CA ASN A 1082 -9.65 -9.56 5.95
C ASN A 1082 -10.31 -10.40 7.05
N ASN A 1083 -9.75 -11.56 7.33
CA ASN A 1083 -10.17 -12.34 8.48
C ASN A 1083 -8.94 -12.87 9.22
N CYS A 1084 -9.08 -12.97 10.53
CA CYS A 1084 -8.07 -13.45 11.46
C CYS A 1084 -7.45 -14.78 11.03
N SER A 1085 -8.22 -15.66 10.38
CA SER A 1085 -7.75 -16.96 9.93
C SER A 1085 -6.78 -16.87 8.77
N GLN A 1086 -7.09 -16.11 7.72
CA GLN A 1086 -6.22 -15.93 6.56
C GLN A 1086 -4.90 -15.25 6.95
N ASP A 1087 -4.98 -14.17 7.74
CA ASP A 1087 -3.80 -13.37 8.09
C ASP A 1087 -2.90 -14.08 9.12
N SER A 1088 -3.49 -14.83 10.06
CA SER A 1088 -2.72 -15.71 10.95
C SER A 1088 -1.98 -16.79 10.16
N ASN A 1089 -2.64 -17.43 9.17
CA ASN A 1089 -2.00 -18.45 8.33
C ASN A 1089 -0.90 -17.87 7.43
N GLN A 1090 -0.96 -16.57 7.11
CA GLN A 1090 0.10 -15.91 6.37
C GLN A 1090 1.45 -15.93 7.11
N ALA A 1091 1.45 -15.80 8.44
CA ALA A 1091 2.67 -15.89 9.24
C ALA A 1091 3.31 -17.30 9.19
N LEU A 1092 2.48 -18.35 9.18
CA LEU A 1092 2.94 -19.74 9.02
C LEU A 1092 3.56 -19.97 7.63
N PHE A 1093 2.98 -19.39 6.58
CA PHE A 1093 3.55 -19.51 5.23
C PHE A 1093 4.88 -18.77 5.09
N ALA A 1094 4.94 -17.54 5.60
CA ALA A 1094 6.15 -16.71 5.54
C ALA A 1094 7.34 -17.39 6.26
N SER A 1095 7.10 -18.01 7.41
CA SER A 1095 8.15 -18.73 8.15
C SER A 1095 8.71 -19.93 7.37
N LEU A 1096 7.84 -20.70 6.71
CA LEU A 1096 8.22 -21.88 5.92
C LEU A 1096 8.91 -21.52 4.59
N GLN A 1097 8.41 -20.52 3.86
CA GLN A 1097 9.02 -20.06 2.60
C GLN A 1097 10.35 -19.34 2.81
N GLY A 1098 10.44 -18.49 3.84
CA GLY A 1098 11.66 -17.73 4.15
C GLY A 1098 12.88 -18.62 4.41
N MET A 1099 12.67 -19.80 5.01
CA MET A 1099 13.73 -20.79 5.14
C MET A 1099 14.15 -21.36 3.78
N THR A 1100 13.19 -21.82 2.96
CA THR A 1100 13.45 -22.43 1.64
C THR A 1100 14.19 -21.46 0.69
N HIS A 1101 13.71 -20.22 0.53
CA HIS A 1101 14.35 -19.23 -0.34
C HIS A 1101 15.72 -18.74 0.13
N SER A 1102 16.00 -18.80 1.43
CA SER A 1102 17.33 -18.47 1.94
C SER A 1102 18.36 -19.57 1.69
N LEU A 1103 17.89 -20.82 1.56
CA LEU A 1103 18.70 -22.01 1.30
C LEU A 1103 19.12 -22.04 -0.18
N ASP A 1104 18.21 -21.72 -1.10
CA ASP A 1104 18.50 -21.62 -2.54
C ASP A 1104 19.56 -20.56 -2.88
N ARG A 1105 19.55 -19.43 -2.16
CA ARG A 1105 20.55 -18.36 -2.33
C ARG A 1105 21.98 -18.74 -1.92
N HIS A 1106 22.15 -19.86 -1.18
CA HIS A 1106 23.44 -20.32 -0.68
C HIS A 1106 23.66 -21.82 -0.92
N ALA A 1107 23.19 -22.33 -2.07
CA ALA A 1107 23.17 -23.76 -2.38
C ALA A 1107 24.51 -24.49 -2.15
N ASP A 1108 25.64 -23.88 -2.50
CA ASP A 1108 26.98 -24.47 -2.30
C ASP A 1108 27.37 -24.56 -0.81
N ALA A 1109 27.06 -23.52 -0.03
CA ALA A 1109 27.33 -23.52 1.40
C ALA A 1109 26.40 -24.48 2.16
N LEU A 1110 25.16 -24.63 1.68
CA LEU A 1110 24.21 -25.58 2.23
C LEU A 1110 24.64 -27.02 1.97
N LYS A 1111 25.20 -27.31 0.80
CA LYS A 1111 25.71 -28.65 0.47
C LYS A 1111 26.86 -29.03 1.42
N ALA A 1112 27.85 -28.15 1.58
CA ALA A 1112 28.95 -28.36 2.51
C ALA A 1112 28.47 -28.49 3.97
N TRP A 1113 27.50 -27.67 4.40
CA TRP A 1113 26.91 -27.78 5.74
C TRP A 1113 26.15 -29.09 5.93
N SER A 1114 25.42 -29.55 4.91
CA SER A 1114 24.62 -30.78 4.95
C SER A 1114 25.49 -32.03 5.09
N GLU A 1115 26.69 -32.01 4.49
CA GLU A 1115 27.69 -33.07 4.65
C GLU A 1115 28.27 -33.09 6.08
N GLN A 1116 28.39 -31.92 6.72
CA GLN A 1116 28.89 -31.79 8.10
C GLN A 1116 27.82 -32.07 9.18
N HIS A 1117 26.53 -31.86 8.88
CA HIS A 1117 25.41 -31.98 9.83
C HIS A 1117 24.27 -32.84 9.25
N PRO A 1118 24.49 -34.15 9.02
CA PRO A 1118 23.55 -35.02 8.31
C PRO A 1118 22.16 -35.11 8.98
N ASP A 1119 22.11 -35.08 10.31
CA ASP A 1119 20.86 -35.14 11.07
C ASP A 1119 20.02 -33.86 10.92
N GLN A 1120 20.65 -32.69 10.90
CA GLN A 1120 19.96 -31.42 10.66
C GLN A 1120 19.51 -31.30 9.21
N ALA A 1121 20.33 -31.76 8.26
CA ALA A 1121 19.98 -31.76 6.84
C ALA A 1121 18.79 -32.68 6.53
N ASN A 1122 18.70 -33.85 7.17
CA ASN A 1122 17.55 -34.74 6.98
C ASN A 1122 16.26 -34.12 7.53
N ALA A 1123 16.33 -33.53 8.74
CA ALA A 1123 15.20 -32.83 9.33
C ALA A 1123 14.75 -31.65 8.46
N LEU A 1124 15.69 -30.89 7.89
CA LEU A 1124 15.39 -29.76 7.01
C LEU A 1124 14.64 -30.20 5.73
N ARG A 1125 15.08 -31.29 5.09
CA ARG A 1125 14.37 -31.85 3.92
C ARG A 1125 12.95 -32.30 4.25
N GLN A 1126 12.74 -32.89 5.43
CA GLN A 1126 11.39 -33.26 5.87
C GLN A 1126 10.52 -32.03 6.15
N LEU A 1127 11.11 -30.96 6.70
CA LEU A 1127 10.44 -29.70 6.94
C LEU A 1127 10.05 -29.00 5.62
N GLU A 1128 10.91 -29.04 4.60
CA GLU A 1128 10.60 -28.55 3.25
C GLU A 1128 9.43 -29.32 2.62
N ALA A 1129 9.47 -30.66 2.70
CA ALA A 1129 8.37 -31.51 2.22
C ALA A 1129 7.05 -31.22 2.97
N PHE A 1130 7.12 -31.00 4.29
CA PHE A 1130 5.99 -30.56 5.10
C PHE A 1130 5.45 -29.21 4.65
N GLY A 1131 6.34 -28.22 4.45
CA GLY A 1131 5.94 -26.88 4.02
C GLY A 1131 5.25 -26.88 2.66
N GLN A 1132 5.78 -27.62 1.69
CA GLN A 1132 5.18 -27.76 0.36
C GLN A 1132 3.81 -28.46 0.40
N ASP A 1133 3.64 -29.53 1.18
CA ASP A 1133 2.35 -30.23 1.33
C ASP A 1133 1.31 -29.36 2.06
N LEU A 1134 1.73 -28.59 3.06
CA LEU A 1134 0.87 -27.66 3.79
C LEU A 1134 0.38 -26.52 2.89
N ILE A 1135 1.31 -25.84 2.19
CA ILE A 1135 1.00 -24.73 1.28
C ILE A 1135 0.07 -25.19 0.15
N SER A 1136 0.40 -26.29 -0.53
CA SER A 1136 -0.42 -26.82 -1.64
C SER A 1136 -1.84 -27.21 -1.21
N THR A 1137 -2.03 -27.64 0.04
CA THR A 1137 -3.35 -28.01 0.56
C THR A 1137 -4.21 -26.79 0.90
N LEU A 1138 -3.59 -25.77 1.48
CA LEU A 1138 -4.26 -24.53 1.85
C LEU A 1138 -4.50 -23.61 0.64
N GLN A 1139 -3.75 -23.79 -0.46
CA GLN A 1139 -3.88 -23.05 -1.72
C GLN A 1139 -4.01 -23.97 -2.96
N PRO A 1140 -5.14 -24.67 -3.14
CA PRO A 1140 -5.31 -25.68 -4.19
C PRO A 1140 -5.28 -25.13 -5.62
N LEU A 1141 -5.48 -23.83 -5.83
CA LEU A 1141 -5.52 -23.18 -7.15
C LEU A 1141 -4.19 -22.53 -7.57
N GLY A 1142 -3.11 -22.77 -6.82
CA GLY A 1142 -1.73 -22.61 -7.31
C GLY A 1142 -1.23 -21.18 -7.57
N SER A 1143 -1.99 -20.13 -7.28
CA SER A 1143 -1.46 -18.76 -7.37
C SER A 1143 -0.65 -18.44 -6.11
N SER A 1144 0.68 -18.62 -6.17
CA SER A 1144 1.59 -18.01 -5.19
C SER A 1144 1.30 -16.51 -5.15
N ARG A 1145 1.04 -15.96 -3.96
CA ARG A 1145 0.90 -14.51 -3.77
C ARG A 1145 2.30 -13.92 -4.07
N PRO A 1146 2.51 -13.09 -5.10
CA PRO A 1146 3.76 -12.38 -5.34
C PRO A 1146 4.13 -11.45 -4.17
N ASP A 1147 3.14 -11.07 -3.36
CA ASP A 1147 3.33 -10.32 -2.11
C ASP A 1147 4.03 -11.15 -1.02
N TRP A 1148 4.12 -12.48 -1.15
CA TRP A 1148 4.85 -13.36 -0.22
C TRP A 1148 6.36 -13.44 -0.53
N GLU A 1149 6.77 -13.00 -1.73
CA GLU A 1149 8.14 -13.17 -2.23
C GLU A 1149 9.07 -11.98 -1.93
N LYS A 1150 8.52 -10.76 -1.72
CA LYS A 1150 9.30 -9.52 -1.88
C LYS A 1150 9.69 -8.76 -0.61
N ASN A 1151 9.21 -9.13 0.57
CA ASN A 1151 9.82 -8.70 1.84
C ASN A 1151 9.35 -9.60 2.99
N GLU A 1152 10.29 -10.07 3.82
CA GLU A 1152 10.01 -11.05 4.88
C GLU A 1152 8.91 -10.58 5.84
N PHE A 1153 8.85 -9.28 6.18
CA PHE A 1153 7.85 -8.72 7.11
C PHE A 1153 6.78 -7.82 6.44
N ASN A 1154 6.90 -7.49 5.15
CA ASN A 1154 5.84 -6.76 4.41
C ASN A 1154 4.79 -7.76 3.91
N LEU A 1155 3.88 -8.14 4.78
CA LEU A 1155 2.89 -9.17 4.49
C LEU A 1155 1.69 -8.59 3.70
N GLY A 1156 1.75 -8.55 2.37
CA GLY A 1156 0.55 -8.39 1.54
C GLY A 1156 -0.13 -7.01 1.53
N SER A 1157 -0.52 -6.59 0.33
CA SER A 1157 -1.34 -5.39 0.09
C SER A 1157 -2.74 -5.54 0.70
N SER A 1158 -3.30 -4.49 1.31
CA SER A 1158 -4.66 -4.55 1.89
C SER A 1158 -5.68 -4.77 0.78
N ILE A 1159 -6.86 -5.34 1.06
CA ILE A 1159 -7.92 -5.70 0.08
C ILE A 1159 -8.14 -4.59 -0.96
N GLU A 1160 -8.31 -3.40 -0.40
CA GLU A 1160 -8.03 -2.09 -0.92
C GLU A 1160 -7.21 -1.94 -2.19
N ASP A 1161 -6.00 -2.49 -2.19
CA ASP A 1161 -4.92 -2.29 -3.16
C ASP A 1161 -5.25 -2.92 -4.52
N GLU A 1162 -5.88 -4.11 -4.52
CA GLU A 1162 -6.23 -4.87 -5.72
C GLU A 1162 -7.52 -5.71 -5.54
N PRO A 1163 -8.72 -5.08 -5.49
CA PRO A 1163 -9.96 -5.72 -5.04
C PRO A 1163 -10.43 -6.89 -5.91
N ILE A 1164 -10.30 -6.81 -7.23
CA ILE A 1164 -10.69 -7.91 -8.15
C ILE A 1164 -9.78 -9.11 -7.94
N ARG A 1165 -8.48 -8.86 -7.75
CA ARG A 1165 -7.49 -9.90 -7.52
C ARG A 1165 -7.70 -10.52 -6.14
N ASN A 1166 -7.94 -9.72 -5.10
CA ASN A 1166 -8.21 -10.18 -3.74
C ASN A 1166 -9.51 -10.98 -3.62
N LEU A 1167 -10.54 -10.66 -4.41
CA LEU A 1167 -11.76 -11.47 -4.52
C LEU A 1167 -11.50 -12.84 -5.17
N ILE A 1168 -10.75 -12.87 -6.28
CA ILE A 1168 -10.33 -14.13 -6.93
C ILE A 1168 -9.43 -14.96 -5.99
N MET A 1169 -8.57 -14.29 -5.22
CA MET A 1169 -7.71 -14.92 -4.21
C MET A 1169 -8.50 -15.51 -3.03
N GLY A 1170 -9.51 -14.80 -2.51
CA GLY A 1170 -10.38 -15.29 -1.43
C GLY A 1170 -11.19 -16.51 -1.84
N LEU A 1171 -11.59 -16.59 -3.11
CA LEU A 1171 -12.18 -17.80 -3.71
C LEU A 1171 -11.14 -18.94 -3.85
N GLY A 1172 -9.88 -18.59 -4.10
CA GLY A 1172 -8.74 -19.51 -4.21
C GLY A 1172 -8.28 -20.15 -2.88
N SER A 1173 -8.57 -19.52 -1.75
CA SER A 1173 -8.13 -19.92 -0.40
C SER A 1173 -9.29 -20.27 0.55
N TRP A 1174 -10.43 -20.71 0.02
CA TRP A 1174 -11.64 -20.99 0.81
C TRP A 1174 -11.43 -21.89 2.05
N ARG A 1175 -10.38 -22.73 2.06
CA ARG A 1175 -10.00 -23.58 3.21
C ARG A 1175 -9.39 -22.84 4.40
N THR A 1176 -8.94 -21.59 4.21
CA THR A 1176 -8.39 -20.72 5.27
C THR A 1176 -9.33 -19.58 5.65
N VAL A 1177 -10.51 -19.48 5.03
CA VAL A 1177 -11.50 -18.42 5.35
C VAL A 1177 -12.26 -18.73 6.64
N LEU A 1178 -12.58 -20.01 6.88
CA LEU A 1178 -13.37 -20.43 8.03
C LEU A 1178 -12.47 -20.83 9.19
N PRO A 1179 -12.56 -20.17 10.36
CA PRO A 1179 -11.67 -20.39 11.50
C PRO A 1179 -11.46 -21.85 11.89
N ARG A 1180 -12.55 -22.59 12.13
CA ARG A 1180 -12.48 -24.00 12.52
C ARG A 1180 -11.93 -24.88 11.40
N LYS A 1181 -12.31 -24.61 10.15
CA LYS A 1181 -11.81 -25.39 9.00
C LYS A 1181 -10.30 -25.22 8.82
N ALA A 1182 -9.80 -24.00 9.00
CA ALA A 1182 -8.37 -23.71 8.92
C ALA A 1182 -7.60 -24.49 10.00
N SER A 1183 -8.07 -24.44 11.26
CA SER A 1183 -7.51 -25.23 12.36
C SER A 1183 -7.47 -26.72 12.04
N ASP A 1184 -8.60 -27.29 11.60
CA ASP A 1184 -8.73 -28.71 11.23
C ASP A 1184 -7.75 -29.10 10.10
N VAL A 1185 -7.58 -28.26 9.09
CA VAL A 1185 -6.70 -28.56 7.95
C VAL A 1185 -5.23 -28.49 8.36
N VAL A 1186 -4.84 -27.48 9.15
CA VAL A 1186 -3.46 -27.31 9.61
C VAL A 1186 -3.07 -28.49 10.50
N VAL A 1187 -3.84 -28.80 11.55
CA VAL A 1187 -3.52 -29.91 12.45
C VAL A 1187 -3.47 -31.25 11.72
N HIS A 1188 -4.34 -31.48 10.73
CA HIS A 1188 -4.32 -32.70 9.93
C HIS A 1188 -2.96 -32.91 9.24
N LYS A 1189 -2.35 -31.83 8.74
CA LYS A 1189 -1.03 -31.88 8.11
C LYS A 1189 0.08 -32.10 9.12
N PHE A 1190 0.05 -31.44 10.27
CA PHE A 1190 1.01 -31.72 11.33
C PHE A 1190 0.96 -33.19 11.78
N LEU A 1191 -0.24 -33.74 12.00
CA LEU A 1191 -0.43 -35.15 12.37
C LEU A 1191 0.10 -36.11 11.29
N LYS A 1192 -0.07 -35.78 9.99
CA LYS A 1192 0.46 -36.58 8.87
C LYS A 1192 2.00 -36.69 8.92
N TYR A 1193 2.69 -35.68 9.43
CA TYR A 1193 4.15 -35.66 9.57
C TYR A 1193 4.63 -36.09 10.97
N GLY A 1194 3.78 -36.79 11.73
CA GLY A 1194 4.16 -37.42 12.99
C GLY A 1194 4.02 -36.54 14.23
N ALA A 1195 3.35 -35.39 14.14
CA ALA A 1195 3.11 -34.54 15.30
C ALA A 1195 2.23 -35.22 16.36
N SER A 1196 2.48 -34.94 17.63
CA SER A 1196 1.52 -35.18 18.72
C SER A 1196 0.67 -33.92 18.95
N ALA A 1197 -0.61 -34.09 19.23
CA ALA A 1197 -1.52 -32.97 19.47
C ALA A 1197 -2.24 -33.12 20.82
N TRP A 1198 -2.13 -32.13 21.70
CA TRP A 1198 -2.89 -32.06 22.94
C TRP A 1198 -4.09 -31.14 22.75
N VAL A 1199 -5.30 -31.65 22.92
CA VAL A 1199 -6.54 -30.88 22.74
C VAL A 1199 -7.05 -30.46 24.11
N LEU A 1200 -7.05 -29.15 24.35
CA LEU A 1200 -7.58 -28.51 25.55
C LEU A 1200 -8.89 -27.81 25.18
N ARG A 1201 -9.99 -28.21 25.80
CA ARG A 1201 -11.31 -27.64 25.55
C ARG A 1201 -11.86 -27.05 26.84
N THR A 1202 -12.49 -25.89 26.73
CA THR A 1202 -13.33 -25.32 27.78
C THR A 1202 -14.73 -25.04 27.22
N SER A 1203 -15.76 -25.11 28.05
CA SER A 1203 -17.13 -24.79 27.65
C SER A 1203 -17.83 -24.05 28.80
N GLN A 1204 -17.63 -22.73 28.86
CA GLN A 1204 -18.22 -21.85 29.89
C GLN A 1204 -17.92 -22.35 31.32
N VAL A 1205 -16.66 -22.17 31.76
CA VAL A 1205 -16.08 -22.76 32.99
C VAL A 1205 -15.78 -21.67 34.02
N GLY A 1206 -15.81 -22.01 35.31
CA GLY A 1206 -15.67 -21.08 36.44
C GLY A 1206 -16.84 -21.30 37.38
N GLY A 1207 -17.83 -20.41 37.31
CA GLY A 1207 -19.15 -20.57 37.91
C GLY A 1207 -20.26 -20.91 36.90
N HIS A 1208 -21.51 -20.98 37.36
CA HIS A 1208 -22.67 -21.33 36.55
C HIS A 1208 -23.58 -20.14 36.25
N ASP A 1209 -23.67 -19.74 34.98
CA ASP A 1209 -24.67 -18.77 34.50
C ASP A 1209 -25.75 -19.53 33.69
N PRO A 1210 -26.99 -19.67 34.17
CA PRO A 1210 -28.04 -20.40 33.48
C PRO A 1210 -28.57 -19.72 32.21
N ASP A 1211 -28.34 -18.41 32.03
CA ASP A 1211 -28.93 -17.61 30.95
C ASP A 1211 -28.13 -17.64 29.63
N ILE A 1212 -26.92 -18.21 29.65
CA ILE A 1212 -26.08 -18.39 28.45
C ILE A 1212 -25.92 -19.86 28.07
N GLU A 1213 -25.67 -20.14 26.79
CA GLU A 1213 -25.39 -21.50 26.30
C GLU A 1213 -24.23 -21.49 25.30
N PRO A 1214 -23.38 -22.54 25.25
CA PRO A 1214 -22.24 -22.53 24.36
C PRO A 1214 -22.63 -22.93 22.92
N ILE A 1215 -22.21 -22.14 21.93
CA ILE A 1215 -22.45 -22.42 20.50
C ILE A 1215 -21.15 -22.89 19.83
N ALA A 1216 -21.16 -24.02 19.14
CA ALA A 1216 -20.01 -24.49 18.37
C ALA A 1216 -19.73 -23.60 17.15
N PRO A 1217 -18.46 -23.33 16.79
CA PRO A 1217 -18.15 -22.70 15.52
C PRO A 1217 -18.40 -23.67 14.36
N MET A 1218 -18.91 -23.12 13.25
CA MET A 1218 -19.28 -23.85 12.05
C MET A 1218 -18.05 -24.43 11.32
N THR A 1219 -18.17 -25.64 10.80
CA THR A 1219 -17.20 -26.25 9.87
C THR A 1219 -17.94 -27.12 8.84
N PHE A 1220 -17.41 -27.23 7.61
CA PHE A 1220 -17.96 -28.04 6.51
C PHE A 1220 -17.17 -29.36 6.32
#